data_AF-A0AA47NBZ6-F1
#
_entry.id   AF-A0AA47NBZ6-F1
#
_cell.length_a   1.000
_cell.length_b   1.000
_cell.length_c   1.000
_cell.angle_alpha   90.00
_cell.angle_beta   90.00
_cell.angle_gamma   90.00
#
_symmetry.space_group_name_H-M   'P 1'
#
loop_
_entity.id
_entity.type
_entity.pdbx_description
1 polymer ?
#
loop_
_entity_poly.entity_id
_entity_poly.type
_entity_poly.pdbx_seq_one_letter_code
_entity_poly.pdbx_strand_id
1 'polypeptide(L)'
;MGPWAAVSFGRGAAGPGCSKLNPGEASRRQLPMVVAALPPLSFAGCHSGGPVLRWLSVTTAGDSRAGLGSPYMSLPVGEAPHWVPVWQFTPTTRHLAFAGALQQRTQVAATSGAIQRMVSTAQPHDWEVVTQLVNVQPRARSASPVSLSQPISVENGSPLALPASARLSGCRVSRAPSLPIRTTGTPHVPLAHSEARKRYRLLMSATSWLPSRSRIMSILKIHAREIFDSRGNPTVEVDLYTKKGLFRAAVPSGASTGIYEALELRDNDKTRYLGKGVSKAVEHINKTIAPALVSQNVNVLEQEKVDKLMLDMDGTDNKSKFGANAILGVSLAVCKAGAAEKGVPLYRHIADLAGNPEVILPVPVSAVIHSPLAVGSAFNVINGGSHAGNKLAMQEFMILPVGASSFKEAMRIGAEVYHNLKNVIKQKYGQDATNVGDEGGFAPNILENKEALDLLKNAISKAGYTDKIVIGMDVAASEFYKSGKYDLDFKSPDDPSRYITPDQLADLYKSFVKDYPVVSIEDPFDQDDWQAWSNFTASTNIQVVGDDLTVTNPKRIAKGVAEKACNCLLLKVNQIGSVTESLQACKMAQSNGWGVMVSHRSGETEDTFIADLVVGLCTGQIKTGAPCRSERLAKYNQLLRIEEELGDKAKFAGQNFRHPI
;
A
#
# COMPACT_ATOMS: atom_id res chain seq x y z
N MET A 1 34.24 49.77 25.62
CA MET A 1 33.76 50.55 24.45
C MET A 1 32.47 49.92 23.96
N GLY A 2 31.48 50.71 23.53
CA GLY A 2 30.28 50.23 22.81
C GLY A 2 30.44 50.43 21.29
N PRO A 3 29.35 50.60 20.49
CA PRO A 3 27.94 50.67 20.91
C PRO A 3 26.88 49.95 20.03
N TRP A 4 25.76 49.57 20.68
CA TRP A 4 24.35 49.64 20.23
C TRP A 4 23.85 48.67 19.10
N ALA A 5 22.63 48.09 19.10
CA ALA A 5 21.26 48.42 19.59
C ALA A 5 20.42 49.28 18.63
N ALA A 6 19.08 49.20 18.52
CA ALA A 6 18.06 48.18 18.86
C ALA A 6 16.66 48.66 18.38
N VAL A 7 15.67 47.79 18.19
CA VAL A 7 14.23 48.16 18.16
C VAL A 7 13.36 47.02 18.75
N SER A 8 12.37 47.38 19.57
CA SER A 8 11.27 46.52 20.02
C SER A 8 10.04 47.37 20.36
N PHE A 9 8.82 46.91 20.07
CA PHE A 9 7.58 47.54 20.57
C PHE A 9 6.55 46.51 21.03
N GLY A 10 5.66 46.93 21.92
CA GLY A 10 4.83 46.06 22.75
C GLY A 10 3.31 46.25 22.63
N ARG A 11 2.59 45.78 23.66
CA ARG A 11 1.12 45.60 23.70
C ARG A 11 0.33 46.91 23.90
N GLY A 12 -0.91 46.92 23.40
CA GLY A 12 -1.99 47.86 23.70
C GLY A 12 -3.36 47.19 23.47
N ALA A 13 -4.47 47.72 24.00
CA ALA A 13 -5.77 47.02 24.02
C ALA A 13 -7.00 47.97 23.99
N ALA A 14 -8.18 47.35 23.89
CA ALA A 14 -9.55 47.89 23.94
C ALA A 14 -10.14 48.54 22.66
N GLY A 15 -11.46 48.36 22.49
CA GLY A 15 -12.36 49.09 21.58
C GLY A 15 -13.51 49.69 22.41
N PRO A 16 -14.80 49.71 21.97
CA PRO A 16 -15.37 49.49 20.63
C PRO A 16 -16.15 50.74 20.13
N GLY A 17 -16.81 50.68 18.97
CA GLY A 17 -17.71 51.74 18.47
C GLY A 17 -18.78 51.24 17.50
N CYS A 18 -19.97 51.84 17.52
CA CYS A 18 -21.14 51.37 16.76
C CYS A 18 -21.98 52.54 16.22
N SER A 19 -22.39 52.48 14.95
CA SER A 19 -23.45 53.31 14.38
C SER A 19 -24.08 52.62 13.15
N LYS A 20 -25.37 52.89 12.92
CA LYS A 20 -26.16 52.45 11.75
C LYS A 20 -26.37 53.63 10.81
N LEU A 21 -26.59 53.40 9.51
CA LEU A 21 -27.76 53.90 8.74
C LEU A 21 -27.67 53.57 7.23
N ASN A 22 -28.84 53.46 6.60
CA ASN A 22 -29.14 53.34 5.16
C ASN A 22 -30.14 54.47 4.81
N PRO A 23 -30.56 54.68 3.54
CA PRO A 23 -29.88 54.57 2.23
C PRO A 23 -29.98 55.90 1.41
N GLY A 24 -29.56 55.97 0.14
CA GLY A 24 -29.90 57.12 -0.73
C GLY A 24 -29.21 57.26 -2.10
N GLU A 25 -30.03 57.33 -3.14
CA GLU A 25 -29.86 57.57 -4.59
C GLU A 25 -28.60 58.27 -5.19
N ALA A 26 -28.03 57.58 -6.18
CA ALA A 26 -27.65 58.01 -7.55
C ALA A 26 -27.19 59.47 -7.89
N SER A 27 -26.02 59.57 -8.55
CA SER A 27 -25.87 60.36 -9.80
C SER A 27 -24.68 59.87 -10.66
N ARG A 28 -24.55 60.38 -11.90
CA ARG A 28 -23.72 59.81 -12.99
C ARG A 28 -22.28 60.36 -13.02
N ARG A 29 -21.33 59.53 -13.48
CA ARG A 29 -20.30 59.88 -14.50
C ARG A 29 -19.75 58.63 -15.19
N GLN A 30 -19.45 58.74 -16.48
CA GLN A 30 -18.87 57.68 -17.32
C GLN A 30 -17.38 57.97 -17.58
N LEU A 31 -16.59 56.93 -17.88
CA LEU A 31 -15.55 56.82 -18.92
C LEU A 31 -15.07 55.34 -18.96
N PRO A 32 -14.33 54.84 -19.99
CA PRO A 32 -14.82 53.66 -20.69
C PRO A 32 -13.97 52.38 -20.54
N MET A 33 -14.59 51.23 -20.85
CA MET A 33 -13.86 50.02 -21.23
C MET A 33 -13.52 50.04 -22.73
N VAL A 34 -12.38 49.45 -23.08
CA VAL A 34 -11.97 49.22 -24.48
C VAL A 34 -12.41 47.83 -24.91
N VAL A 35 -13.14 47.76 -26.03
CA VAL A 35 -13.40 46.51 -26.77
C VAL A 35 -13.00 46.75 -28.22
N ALA A 36 -12.08 45.94 -28.74
CA ALA A 36 -11.63 45.99 -30.13
C ALA A 36 -12.23 44.82 -30.92
N ALA A 37 -12.53 45.02 -32.20
CA ALA A 37 -13.18 44.03 -33.04
C ALA A 37 -12.80 44.17 -34.53
N LEU A 38 -13.00 43.08 -35.29
CA LEU A 38 -12.85 42.97 -36.76
C LEU A 38 -11.39 43.05 -37.29
N PRO A 39 -11.08 42.54 -38.51
CA PRO A 39 -11.98 42.03 -39.56
C PRO A 39 -11.79 40.54 -39.95
N PRO A 40 -12.70 39.96 -40.75
CA PRO A 40 -12.56 38.62 -41.33
C PRO A 40 -11.74 38.64 -42.64
N LEU A 41 -11.06 37.53 -42.95
CA LEU A 41 -10.45 37.26 -44.27
C LEU A 41 -10.66 35.80 -44.70
N SER A 42 -10.57 35.58 -46.01
CA SER A 42 -11.02 34.36 -46.70
C SER A 42 -9.93 33.29 -46.86
N PHE A 43 -10.38 32.04 -47.00
CA PHE A 43 -9.70 31.02 -47.80
C PHE A 43 -10.73 30.20 -48.58
N ALA A 44 -10.35 29.71 -49.76
CA ALA A 44 -11.25 29.02 -50.69
C ALA A 44 -10.63 27.72 -51.24
N GLY A 45 -11.47 26.70 -51.38
CA GLY A 45 -11.33 25.59 -52.34
C GLY A 45 -10.14 24.62 -52.20
N CYS A 46 -10.42 23.36 -51.87
CA CYS A 46 -10.42 22.27 -52.88
C CYS A 46 -10.99 20.94 -52.33
N HIS A 47 -11.13 19.94 -53.20
CA HIS A 47 -12.05 18.80 -53.03
C HIS A 47 -11.45 17.49 -52.48
N SER A 48 -12.38 16.55 -52.22
CA SER A 48 -12.25 15.10 -51.94
C SER A 48 -11.98 14.70 -50.47
N GLY A 49 -12.59 13.62 -49.94
CA GLY A 49 -13.70 12.81 -50.48
C GLY A 49 -13.80 11.41 -49.87
N GLY A 50 -14.87 11.11 -49.13
CA GLY A 50 -15.11 9.79 -48.52
C GLY A 50 -16.04 9.87 -47.29
N PRO A 51 -16.86 8.84 -46.99
CA PRO A 51 -18.01 9.01 -46.09
C PRO A 51 -17.76 8.63 -44.63
N VAL A 52 -18.47 9.32 -43.72
CA VAL A 52 -18.71 8.88 -42.34
C VAL A 52 -20.21 8.60 -42.18
N LEU A 53 -20.55 7.36 -41.80
CA LEU A 53 -21.93 6.97 -41.51
C LEU A 53 -22.34 7.45 -40.11
N ARG A 54 -23.31 8.38 -40.05
CA ARG A 54 -24.12 8.63 -38.84
C ARG A 54 -25.46 7.90 -38.99
N TRP A 55 -25.83 7.14 -37.97
CA TRP A 55 -27.22 6.68 -37.81
C TRP A 55 -28.04 7.78 -37.13
N LEU A 56 -29.22 8.10 -37.67
CA LEU A 56 -30.20 8.96 -37.01
C LEU A 56 -31.07 8.12 -36.07
N SER A 57 -31.27 8.61 -34.84
CA SER A 57 -32.38 8.19 -34.00
C SER A 57 -33.66 8.88 -34.47
N VAL A 58 -34.62 8.12 -34.99
CA VAL A 58 -35.96 8.64 -35.33
C VAL A 58 -36.85 8.59 -34.11
N THR A 59 -37.30 9.75 -33.63
CA THR A 59 -38.37 9.86 -32.65
C THR A 59 -39.71 10.01 -33.36
N THR A 60 -40.68 9.15 -33.01
CA THR A 60 -42.08 9.31 -33.40
C THR A 60 -42.94 9.49 -32.16
N ALA A 61 -43.71 10.58 -32.12
CA ALA A 61 -44.79 10.78 -31.17
C ALA A 61 -46.12 10.38 -31.84
N GLY A 62 -47.05 9.80 -31.08
CA GLY A 62 -48.35 9.37 -31.58
C GLY A 62 -49.30 9.06 -30.43
N ASP A 63 -50.27 9.96 -30.22
CA ASP A 63 -51.24 9.90 -29.14
C ASP A 63 -52.51 9.15 -29.59
N SER A 64 -53.11 8.30 -28.74
CA SER A 64 -54.55 7.96 -28.77
C SER A 64 -54.93 6.98 -27.64
N ARG A 65 -56.23 6.87 -27.35
CA ARG A 65 -56.78 6.37 -26.08
C ARG A 65 -57.46 5.00 -26.17
N ALA A 66 -57.33 4.24 -25.08
CA ALA A 66 -58.34 3.37 -24.44
C ALA A 66 -59.04 2.25 -25.25
N GLY A 67 -58.99 1.03 -24.69
CA GLY A 67 -59.85 -0.10 -25.07
C GLY A 67 -59.72 -1.26 -24.07
N LEU A 68 -60.85 -1.81 -23.61
CA LEU A 68 -60.91 -2.99 -22.73
C LEU A 68 -61.00 -4.26 -23.60
N GLY A 69 -60.36 -5.36 -23.20
CA GLY A 69 -60.57 -6.66 -23.86
C GLY A 69 -59.61 -7.78 -23.49
N SER A 70 -60.07 -8.73 -22.68
CA SER A 70 -59.60 -10.12 -22.65
C SER A 70 -60.86 -10.98 -22.84
N PRO A 71 -60.83 -12.09 -23.62
CA PRO A 71 -60.24 -13.33 -23.13
C PRO A 71 -59.48 -14.20 -24.15
N TYR A 72 -58.68 -15.13 -23.62
CA TYR A 72 -58.30 -16.46 -24.14
C TYR A 72 -58.35 -16.76 -25.65
N MET A 73 -57.18 -17.08 -26.23
CA MET A 73 -57.01 -18.36 -26.93
C MET A 73 -55.57 -18.88 -26.84
N SER A 74 -55.39 -20.20 -26.88
CA SER A 74 -54.11 -20.89 -26.61
C SER A 74 -53.43 -21.43 -27.86
N LEU A 75 -52.11 -21.23 -27.99
CA LEU A 75 -51.25 -21.84 -29.00
C LEU A 75 -49.91 -22.31 -28.36
N PRO A 76 -49.17 -23.25 -28.98
CA PRO A 76 -48.26 -24.15 -28.26
C PRO A 76 -46.85 -23.59 -28.00
N VAL A 77 -46.15 -24.30 -27.11
CA VAL A 77 -44.75 -24.06 -26.72
C VAL A 77 -43.81 -24.23 -27.91
N GLY A 78 -42.95 -23.23 -28.14
CA GLY A 78 -41.78 -23.33 -29.01
C GLY A 78 -40.49 -23.18 -28.19
N GLU A 79 -39.48 -23.99 -28.48
CA GLU A 79 -38.28 -24.12 -27.66
C GLU A 79 -37.28 -22.96 -27.84
N ALA A 80 -36.58 -22.59 -26.77
CA ALA A 80 -35.55 -21.56 -26.79
C ALA A 80 -34.16 -22.18 -27.10
N PRO A 81 -33.35 -21.58 -28.00
CA PRO A 81 -32.02 -22.10 -28.31
C PRO A 81 -31.03 -21.87 -27.16
N HIS A 82 -30.61 -22.95 -26.50
CA HIS A 82 -29.54 -22.92 -25.51
C HIS A 82 -28.17 -22.66 -26.16
N TRP A 83 -27.51 -21.58 -25.76
CA TRP A 83 -26.11 -21.32 -26.13
C TRP A 83 -25.16 -22.03 -25.15
N VAL A 84 -24.44 -23.05 -25.64
CA VAL A 84 -23.42 -23.79 -24.88
C VAL A 84 -22.02 -23.34 -25.33
N PRO A 85 -21.19 -22.73 -24.45
CA PRO A 85 -19.84 -22.31 -24.82
C PRO A 85 -18.87 -23.50 -24.82
N VAL A 86 -18.51 -24.00 -26.00
CA VAL A 86 -17.50 -25.06 -26.17
C VAL A 86 -16.10 -24.47 -26.11
N TRP A 87 -15.35 -24.78 -25.04
CA TRP A 87 -13.91 -24.51 -24.94
C TRP A 87 -13.12 -25.78 -25.31
N GLN A 88 -12.45 -25.78 -26.46
CA GLN A 88 -11.47 -26.80 -26.80
C GLN A 88 -10.06 -26.36 -26.38
N PHE A 89 -9.47 -27.07 -25.41
CA PHE A 89 -8.04 -27.02 -25.12
C PHE A 89 -7.35 -28.21 -25.80
N THR A 90 -6.34 -27.93 -26.63
CA THR A 90 -5.39 -28.95 -27.13
C THR A 90 -4.06 -28.81 -26.38
N PRO A 91 -3.59 -29.87 -25.67
CA PRO A 91 -2.34 -29.81 -24.94
C PRO A 91 -1.15 -30.24 -25.81
N THR A 92 -0.07 -29.46 -25.80
CA THR A 92 1.27 -29.93 -26.18
C THR A 92 2.27 -29.57 -25.10
N THR A 93 3.08 -30.54 -24.69
CA THR A 93 4.13 -30.33 -23.68
C THR A 93 5.23 -31.36 -23.86
N ARG A 94 6.46 -30.90 -24.12
CA ARG A 94 7.70 -31.43 -23.52
C ARG A 94 8.91 -30.58 -23.89
N HIS A 95 9.85 -30.50 -22.96
CA HIS A 95 11.16 -29.90 -23.18
C HIS A 95 12.05 -30.81 -24.04
N LEU A 96 13.02 -30.20 -24.70
CA LEU A 96 14.37 -30.76 -24.83
C LEU A 96 15.39 -29.63 -24.60
N ALA A 97 16.50 -29.96 -23.97
CA ALA A 97 17.63 -29.06 -23.74
C ALA A 97 18.84 -29.55 -24.54
N PHE A 98 19.74 -28.63 -24.94
CA PHE A 98 21.05 -29.00 -25.46
C PHE A 98 22.11 -27.93 -25.17
N ALA A 99 23.34 -28.39 -24.97
CA ALA A 99 24.57 -27.61 -24.97
C ALA A 99 25.69 -28.47 -25.57
N GLY A 100 26.58 -27.90 -26.40
CA GLY A 100 27.71 -28.68 -26.96
C GLY A 100 28.24 -28.22 -28.33
N ALA A 101 29.02 -27.12 -28.33
CA ALA A 101 30.25 -26.87 -29.10
C ALA A 101 30.48 -27.39 -30.55
N LEU A 102 30.96 -26.46 -31.41
CA LEU A 102 31.80 -26.63 -32.63
C LEU A 102 31.11 -27.26 -33.89
N GLN A 103 31.52 -27.01 -35.15
CA GLN A 103 32.69 -26.28 -35.70
C GLN A 103 32.44 -25.68 -37.12
N GLN A 104 32.95 -24.45 -37.37
CA GLN A 104 33.42 -23.86 -38.66
C GLN A 104 32.55 -23.73 -39.96
N ARG A 105 32.59 -22.49 -40.53
CA ARG A 105 32.43 -22.08 -41.96
C ARG A 105 31.01 -22.22 -42.59
N THR A 106 30.55 -21.41 -43.56
CA THR A 106 31.16 -20.28 -44.33
C THR A 106 30.11 -19.17 -44.63
N GLN A 107 30.50 -18.11 -45.37
CA GLN A 107 29.66 -16.95 -45.75
C GLN A 107 28.55 -17.29 -46.78
N VAL A 108 27.49 -16.47 -46.86
CA VAL A 108 27.17 -15.56 -47.99
C VAL A 108 25.86 -14.76 -47.76
N ALA A 109 25.76 -13.63 -48.46
CA ALA A 109 24.76 -12.54 -48.50
C ALA A 109 23.25 -12.81 -48.31
N ALA A 110 22.50 -11.71 -48.14
CA ALA A 110 21.04 -11.63 -48.12
C ALA A 110 20.47 -11.05 -49.42
N THR A 111 19.17 -11.28 -49.70
CA THR A 111 18.25 -10.27 -50.29
C THR A 111 16.77 -10.63 -50.14
N SER A 112 15.91 -9.62 -50.32
CA SER A 112 14.45 -9.60 -50.21
C SER A 112 13.69 -10.35 -51.32
N GLY A 113 12.39 -10.64 -51.11
CA GLY A 113 11.45 -10.94 -52.20
C GLY A 113 10.09 -11.50 -51.75
N ALA A 114 9.03 -10.70 -51.81
CA ALA A 114 7.65 -11.12 -51.51
C ALA A 114 6.88 -11.55 -52.77
N ILE A 115 5.75 -12.27 -52.62
CA ILE A 115 4.41 -12.02 -53.24
C ILE A 115 3.41 -13.20 -53.09
N GLN A 116 2.16 -12.86 -52.71
CA GLN A 116 0.79 -13.35 -53.04
C GLN A 116 0.59 -14.62 -53.94
N ARG A 117 -0.57 -15.32 -54.02
CA ARG A 117 -1.89 -15.48 -53.30
C ARG A 117 -2.66 -16.67 -53.94
N MET A 118 -3.89 -16.94 -53.48
CA MET A 118 -4.94 -17.86 -54.00
C MET A 118 -4.75 -19.35 -53.62
N VAL A 119 -5.70 -20.12 -53.05
CA VAL A 119 -7.20 -20.23 -53.11
C VAL A 119 -7.70 -21.19 -54.19
N SER A 120 -8.11 -22.41 -53.80
CA SER A 120 -9.51 -22.88 -53.88
C SER A 120 -9.73 -24.34 -53.38
N THR A 121 -10.93 -24.58 -52.85
CA THR A 121 -11.75 -25.82 -52.85
C THR A 121 -11.12 -27.23 -52.92
N ALA A 122 -11.45 -28.09 -51.92
CA ALA A 122 -12.00 -29.44 -52.14
C ALA A 122 -12.62 -30.09 -50.86
N GLN A 123 -13.80 -30.68 -51.05
CA GLN A 123 -14.55 -31.70 -50.29
C GLN A 123 -15.29 -32.53 -51.39
N PRO A 124 -15.91 -33.72 -51.17
CA PRO A 124 -16.43 -34.29 -49.91
C PRO A 124 -16.21 -35.83 -49.73
N HIS A 125 -16.98 -36.42 -48.81
CA HIS A 125 -17.44 -37.84 -48.70
C HIS A 125 -16.77 -38.82 -47.71
N ASP A 126 -17.47 -39.00 -46.58
CA ASP A 126 -18.12 -40.24 -46.10
C ASP A 126 -17.40 -41.62 -46.17
N TRP A 127 -17.30 -42.27 -45.00
CA TRP A 127 -17.53 -43.72 -44.83
C TRP A 127 -17.90 -44.06 -43.38
N GLU A 128 -18.36 -45.30 -43.13
CA GLU A 128 -19.25 -45.65 -42.02
C GLU A 128 -18.61 -46.26 -40.75
N VAL A 129 -19.46 -46.42 -39.73
CA VAL A 129 -19.21 -47.00 -38.41
C VAL A 129 -18.72 -48.46 -38.46
N VAL A 130 -17.68 -48.76 -37.66
CA VAL A 130 -17.56 -50.05 -36.96
C VAL A 130 -17.16 -49.80 -35.51
N THR A 131 -17.94 -50.34 -34.56
CA THR A 131 -17.63 -50.29 -33.12
C THR A 131 -17.37 -51.69 -32.61
N GLN A 132 -16.21 -51.92 -31.97
CA GLN A 132 -15.96 -53.12 -31.18
C GLN A 132 -15.38 -52.76 -29.80
N LEU A 133 -15.92 -53.43 -28.78
CA LEU A 133 -15.55 -53.27 -27.38
C LEU A 133 -14.50 -54.32 -26.98
N VAL A 134 -13.43 -53.89 -26.32
CA VAL A 134 -12.63 -54.74 -25.43
C VAL A 134 -12.48 -54.03 -24.09
N ASN A 135 -12.53 -54.81 -23.01
CA ASN A 135 -12.84 -54.34 -21.66
C ASN A 135 -11.78 -54.85 -20.66
N VAL A 136 -11.14 -53.96 -19.89
CA VAL A 136 -10.16 -54.32 -18.86
C VAL A 136 -10.33 -53.44 -17.61
N GLN A 137 -10.39 -54.08 -16.44
CA GLN A 137 -10.53 -53.46 -15.12
C GLN A 137 -9.19 -53.04 -14.50
N PRO A 138 -9.19 -52.11 -13.52
CA PRO A 138 -8.29 -52.14 -12.39
C PRO A 138 -8.91 -52.87 -11.17
N ARG A 139 -8.14 -53.73 -10.49
CA ARG A 139 -8.48 -54.32 -9.17
C ARG A 139 -7.85 -53.52 -8.02
N ALA A 140 -8.31 -53.76 -6.79
CA ALA A 140 -7.92 -53.03 -5.56
C ALA A 140 -7.48 -53.97 -4.41
N ARG A 141 -7.25 -53.39 -3.20
CA ARG A 141 -6.79 -53.98 -1.90
C ARG A 141 -5.26 -54.02 -1.76
N SER A 142 -4.63 -53.96 -0.57
CA SER A 142 -5.02 -54.06 0.87
C SER A 142 -4.03 -53.23 1.73
N ALA A 143 -4.34 -52.51 2.83
CA ALA A 143 -4.94 -52.80 4.16
C ALA A 143 -3.89 -52.87 5.32
N SER A 144 -4.33 -52.63 6.57
CA SER A 144 -3.52 -52.20 7.76
C SER A 144 -3.01 -53.32 8.70
N PRO A 145 -2.24 -53.01 9.78
CA PRO A 145 -2.78 -52.63 11.12
C PRO A 145 -2.04 -51.42 11.77
N VAL A 146 -2.48 -50.64 12.80
CA VAL A 146 -3.37 -50.75 14.00
C VAL A 146 -2.66 -51.00 15.35
N SER A 147 -2.54 -49.95 16.16
CA SER A 147 -2.69 -49.85 17.65
C SER A 147 -2.86 -48.34 17.97
N LEU A 148 -3.57 -47.84 19.01
CA LEU A 148 -3.81 -48.25 20.40
C LEU A 148 -5.26 -47.92 20.87
N SER A 149 -5.62 -48.41 22.06
CA SER A 149 -6.75 -47.97 22.92
C SER A 149 -6.20 -47.53 24.30
N GLN A 150 -6.88 -46.89 25.26
CA GLN A 150 -8.31 -46.83 25.65
C GLN A 150 -8.71 -45.43 26.22
N PRO A 151 -10.01 -45.15 26.47
CA PRO A 151 -10.49 -43.97 27.22
C PRO A 151 -10.86 -44.28 28.69
N ILE A 152 -10.83 -43.26 29.56
CA ILE A 152 -11.42 -43.25 30.92
C ILE A 152 -12.09 -41.88 31.17
N SER A 153 -13.09 -41.80 32.05
CA SER A 153 -13.82 -40.58 32.45
C SER A 153 -14.35 -40.72 33.89
N VAL A 154 -14.84 -39.63 34.51
CA VAL A 154 -15.61 -39.60 35.80
C VAL A 154 -14.70 -39.83 37.05
N GLU A 155 -14.69 -39.06 38.17
CA GLU A 155 -15.46 -37.88 38.63
C GLU A 155 -14.77 -37.06 39.78
N ASN A 156 -15.35 -35.89 40.10
CA ASN A 156 -15.50 -35.18 41.40
C ASN A 156 -14.42 -35.19 42.53
N GLY A 157 -14.14 -33.99 43.10
CA GLY A 157 -13.55 -33.83 44.45
C GLY A 157 -12.97 -32.45 44.80
N SER A 158 -13.59 -31.71 45.74
CA SER A 158 -13.17 -30.40 46.30
C SER A 158 -13.43 -30.37 47.83
N PRO A 159 -13.12 -29.29 48.58
CA PRO A 159 -11.85 -28.55 48.76
C PRO A 159 -11.43 -28.52 50.26
N LEU A 160 -10.37 -27.77 50.65
CA LEU A 160 -9.99 -27.22 52.00
C LEU A 160 -8.49 -26.77 51.90
N ALA A 161 -7.91 -25.78 52.62
CA ALA A 161 -8.43 -24.65 53.43
C ALA A 161 -7.34 -23.55 53.59
N LEU A 162 -7.74 -22.39 54.14
CA LEU A 162 -6.91 -21.27 54.63
C LEU A 162 -6.16 -21.62 55.96
N PRO A 163 -5.16 -20.85 56.48
CA PRO A 163 -5.14 -19.37 56.52
C PRO A 163 -3.76 -18.67 56.37
N ALA A 164 -3.75 -17.34 56.60
CA ALA A 164 -2.64 -16.43 56.36
C ALA A 164 -2.11 -15.72 57.62
N SER A 165 -0.86 -15.26 57.57
CA SER A 165 -0.32 -14.16 58.38
C SER A 165 1.05 -13.69 57.81
N ALA A 166 1.66 -12.56 58.19
CA ALA A 166 1.19 -11.16 58.29
C ALA A 166 2.37 -10.28 58.76
N ARG A 167 2.61 -9.12 58.12
CA ARG A 167 3.39 -7.97 58.68
C ARG A 167 4.92 -8.26 58.92
N LEU A 168 5.83 -7.30 59.13
CA LEU A 168 5.84 -5.82 59.00
C LEU A 168 7.31 -5.31 58.81
N SER A 169 7.46 -4.12 58.21
CA SER A 169 8.51 -3.07 58.40
C SER A 169 9.96 -3.39 58.86
N GLY A 170 10.94 -2.74 58.21
CA GLY A 170 12.27 -2.45 58.78
C GLY A 170 13.17 -1.64 57.83
N CYS A 171 13.87 -0.59 58.29
CA CYS A 171 14.67 0.29 57.42
C CYS A 171 15.85 0.94 58.18
N ARG A 172 16.86 1.44 57.44
CA ARG A 172 18.04 2.27 57.84
C ARG A 172 19.27 1.52 58.42
N VAL A 173 20.52 2.03 58.40
CA VAL A 173 21.26 3.06 57.59
C VAL A 173 22.79 2.80 57.72
N SER A 174 23.59 3.33 56.77
CA SER A 174 25.05 3.29 56.58
C SER A 174 26.05 3.39 57.77
N ARG A 175 27.28 2.84 57.58
CA ARG A 175 28.59 3.57 57.54
C ARG A 175 29.84 2.65 57.33
N ALA A 176 31.00 3.27 57.08
CA ALA A 176 32.38 2.70 56.96
C ALA A 176 33.37 3.74 57.60
N PRO A 177 34.73 3.69 57.51
CA PRO A 177 35.73 2.70 56.99
C PRO A 177 36.96 2.46 57.95
N SER A 178 38.09 1.85 57.51
CA SER A 178 39.53 2.24 57.79
C SER A 178 40.61 1.14 57.50
N LEU A 179 41.93 1.41 57.69
CA LEU A 179 43.13 0.64 57.24
C LEU A 179 44.26 0.46 58.29
N PRO A 180 45.15 -0.56 58.13
CA PRO A 180 46.66 -0.41 58.06
C PRO A 180 47.32 -1.29 56.93
N ILE A 181 48.60 -1.29 56.49
CA ILE A 181 49.94 -0.69 56.84
C ILE A 181 50.90 -1.63 57.67
N ARG A 182 52.21 -1.89 57.38
CA ARG A 182 53.15 -1.78 56.22
C ARG A 182 54.57 -2.41 56.54
N THR A 183 55.45 -2.66 55.53
CA THR A 183 56.94 -3.01 55.58
C THR A 183 57.32 -4.49 55.84
N THR A 184 58.46 -5.11 55.42
CA THR A 184 59.80 -4.81 54.79
C THR A 184 60.17 -5.88 53.70
N GLY A 185 61.38 -6.10 53.08
CA GLY A 185 62.59 -5.28 52.77
C GLY A 185 63.97 -6.01 52.55
N THR A 186 64.52 -6.11 51.30
CA THR A 186 65.96 -6.35 50.87
C THR A 186 66.69 -7.70 51.18
N PRO A 187 67.85 -8.11 50.56
CA PRO A 187 68.57 -7.68 49.31
C PRO A 187 69.08 -8.81 48.32
N HIS A 188 69.67 -8.35 47.20
CA HIS A 188 70.50 -8.91 46.07
C HIS A 188 71.15 -10.34 45.97
N VAL A 189 70.89 -10.98 44.79
CA VAL A 189 71.82 -11.45 43.69
C VAL A 189 72.95 -12.50 43.95
N PRO A 190 73.00 -13.60 43.15
CA PRO A 190 74.13 -13.80 42.19
C PRO A 190 73.79 -14.38 40.78
N LEU A 191 74.49 -13.83 39.77
CA LEU A 191 75.04 -14.35 38.48
C LEU A 191 74.50 -15.58 37.69
N ALA A 192 74.71 -15.45 36.36
CA ALA A 192 75.08 -16.47 35.34
C ALA A 192 74.02 -17.15 34.42
N HIS A 193 74.24 -16.98 33.10
CA HIS A 193 73.91 -17.84 31.94
C HIS A 193 72.82 -18.94 32.11
N SER A 194 71.67 -18.92 31.41
CA SER A 194 71.63 -19.13 29.95
C SER A 194 70.20 -19.19 29.37
N GLU A 195 69.64 -18.11 28.78
CA GLU A 195 68.39 -18.26 28.00
C GLU A 195 68.14 -17.27 26.83
N ALA A 196 69.19 -16.62 26.33
CA ALA A 196 69.13 -15.68 25.21
C ALA A 196 68.67 -16.27 23.86
N ARG A 197 68.34 -17.57 23.78
CA ARG A 197 67.82 -18.25 22.57
C ARG A 197 66.31 -18.50 22.54
N LYS A 198 65.55 -18.26 23.62
CA LYS A 198 64.08 -18.42 23.59
C LYS A 198 63.30 -17.15 23.18
N ARG A 199 63.82 -15.95 23.43
CA ARG A 199 63.06 -14.69 23.17
C ARG A 199 62.98 -14.25 21.71
N TYR A 200 63.90 -14.70 20.83
CA TYR A 200 63.85 -14.35 19.39
C TYR A 200 62.85 -15.18 18.56
N ARG A 201 62.17 -16.18 19.13
CA ARG A 201 61.14 -16.98 18.43
C ARG A 201 59.70 -16.66 18.86
N LEU A 202 59.49 -15.62 19.69
CA LEU A 202 58.17 -15.17 20.15
C LEU A 202 57.82 -13.73 19.67
N LEU A 203 58.59 -13.18 18.73
CA LEU A 203 58.42 -11.83 18.16
C LEU A 203 58.18 -11.82 16.64
N MET A 204 57.97 -13.01 16.04
CA MET A 204 57.70 -13.20 14.60
C MET A 204 56.43 -14.06 14.36
N SER A 205 55.45 -13.94 15.26
CA SER A 205 54.14 -14.63 15.16
C SER A 205 52.97 -13.72 15.55
N ALA A 206 53.15 -12.41 15.45
CA ALA A 206 52.18 -11.38 15.87
C ALA A 206 51.76 -10.45 14.71
N THR A 207 51.89 -10.91 13.46
CA THR A 207 51.81 -10.08 12.24
C THR A 207 50.93 -10.69 11.14
N SER A 208 49.87 -11.42 11.52
CA SER A 208 48.87 -11.94 10.56
C SER A 208 47.44 -12.10 11.10
N TRP A 209 47.07 -11.39 12.18
CA TRP A 209 45.67 -11.23 12.60
C TRP A 209 45.27 -9.76 12.75
N LEU A 210 45.50 -9.00 11.68
CA LEU A 210 44.52 -7.96 11.33
C LEU A 210 43.17 -8.66 11.20
N PRO A 211 42.08 -8.21 11.85
CA PRO A 211 40.75 -8.68 11.48
C PRO A 211 40.60 -8.39 9.98
N SER A 212 40.25 -9.41 9.19
CA SER A 212 40.10 -9.24 7.75
C SER A 212 39.14 -8.08 7.51
N ARG A 213 39.61 -6.99 6.88
CA ARG A 213 38.77 -5.82 6.58
C ARG A 213 37.48 -6.36 5.98
N SER A 214 36.36 -6.20 6.70
CA SER A 214 35.06 -6.75 6.29
C SER A 214 34.86 -6.38 4.83
N ARG A 215 34.73 -7.40 3.97
CA ARG A 215 35.16 -7.32 2.56
C ARG A 215 34.13 -6.57 1.72
N ILE A 216 34.02 -5.26 2.00
CA ILE A 216 32.88 -4.38 1.71
C ILE A 216 32.19 -4.81 0.43
N MET A 217 30.98 -5.34 0.61
CA MET A 217 30.19 -5.91 -0.47
C MET A 217 29.48 -4.79 -1.21
N SER A 218 30.31 -4.07 -1.98
CA SER A 218 29.88 -2.98 -2.83
C SER A 218 29.00 -3.45 -3.97
N ILE A 219 28.16 -2.51 -4.41
CA ILE A 219 27.30 -2.61 -5.57
C ILE A 219 28.18 -2.83 -6.80
N LEU A 220 27.97 -3.94 -7.52
CA LEU A 220 28.71 -4.27 -8.74
C LEU A 220 28.11 -3.60 -9.98
N LYS A 221 26.78 -3.49 -9.99
CA LYS A 221 25.97 -2.89 -11.05
C LYS A 221 24.60 -2.53 -10.48
N ILE A 222 24.03 -1.43 -10.97
CA ILE A 222 22.59 -1.16 -10.94
C ILE A 222 22.12 -1.06 -12.39
N HIS A 223 20.91 -1.50 -12.68
CA HIS A 223 20.26 -1.32 -13.97
C HIS A 223 18.75 -1.16 -13.78
N ALA A 224 18.20 -0.07 -14.30
CA ALA A 224 16.76 0.18 -14.29
C ALA A 224 16.12 -0.12 -15.65
N ARG A 225 14.84 -0.46 -15.62
CA ARG A 225 13.97 -0.64 -16.78
C ARG A 225 12.57 -0.09 -16.52
N GLU A 226 11.81 0.02 -17.61
CA GLU A 226 10.38 0.32 -17.57
C GLU A 226 9.60 -1.01 -17.58
N ILE A 227 8.65 -1.15 -16.65
CA ILE A 227 7.64 -2.23 -16.59
C ILE A 227 6.24 -1.59 -16.56
N PHE A 228 5.18 -2.37 -16.32
CA PHE A 228 3.82 -1.86 -16.18
C PHE A 228 3.28 -2.03 -14.75
N ASP A 229 2.50 -1.04 -14.29
CA ASP A 229 1.68 -1.13 -13.08
C ASP A 229 0.40 -1.96 -13.33
N SER A 230 -0.32 -2.27 -12.26
CA SER A 230 -1.56 -3.06 -12.26
C SER A 230 -2.73 -2.44 -13.02
N ARG A 231 -2.56 -1.23 -13.54
CA ARG A 231 -3.52 -0.47 -14.35
C ARG A 231 -3.03 -0.29 -15.80
N GLY A 232 -1.90 -0.89 -16.17
CA GLY A 232 -1.30 -0.82 -17.50
C GLY A 232 -0.54 0.47 -17.81
N ASN A 233 -0.19 1.27 -16.80
CA ASN A 233 0.68 2.45 -16.98
C ASN A 233 2.14 2.04 -16.78
N PRO A 234 3.11 2.69 -17.43
CA PRO A 234 4.53 2.42 -17.17
C PRO A 234 4.93 2.69 -15.70
N THR A 235 5.92 1.97 -15.18
CA THR A 235 6.60 2.29 -13.92
C THR A 235 8.05 1.78 -13.91
N VAL A 236 8.83 2.17 -12.90
CA VAL A 236 10.26 1.89 -12.76
C VAL A 236 10.50 0.57 -12.03
N GLU A 237 11.34 -0.30 -12.59
CA GLU A 237 11.93 -1.47 -11.93
C GLU A 237 13.47 -1.35 -11.95
N VAL A 238 14.12 -1.79 -10.87
CA VAL A 238 15.57 -1.72 -10.66
C VAL A 238 16.14 -3.08 -10.25
N ASP A 239 17.14 -3.55 -11.00
CA ASP A 239 18.03 -4.66 -10.60
C ASP A 239 19.33 -4.09 -10.02
N LEU A 240 19.64 -4.44 -8.77
CA LEU A 240 20.92 -4.19 -8.12
C LEU A 240 21.69 -5.51 -7.98
N TYR A 241 22.96 -5.53 -8.37
CA TYR A 241 23.81 -6.71 -8.34
C TYR A 241 24.91 -6.58 -7.27
N THR A 242 25.02 -7.58 -6.41
CA THR A 242 26.19 -7.79 -5.51
C THR A 242 26.75 -9.20 -5.72
N LYS A 243 27.83 -9.60 -5.03
CA LYS A 243 28.31 -10.99 -5.10
C LYS A 243 27.38 -11.99 -4.39
N LYS A 244 26.31 -11.53 -3.72
CA LYS A 244 25.22 -12.37 -3.18
C LYS A 244 24.14 -12.69 -4.23
N GLY A 245 24.03 -11.92 -5.32
CA GLY A 245 23.02 -12.13 -6.37
C GLY A 245 22.45 -10.84 -6.96
N LEU A 246 21.26 -10.98 -7.56
CA LEU A 246 20.44 -9.92 -8.14
C LEU A 246 19.29 -9.59 -7.17
N PHE A 247 19.16 -8.33 -6.80
CA PHE A 247 18.12 -7.80 -5.92
C PHE A 247 17.24 -6.85 -6.71
N ARG A 248 15.96 -7.17 -6.80
CA ARG A 248 14.99 -6.48 -7.67
C ARG A 248 13.98 -5.71 -6.85
N ALA A 249 13.70 -4.46 -7.24
CA ALA A 249 12.58 -3.71 -6.71
C ALA A 249 11.81 -2.95 -7.80
N ALA A 250 10.50 -2.89 -7.67
CA ALA A 250 9.61 -2.08 -8.52
C ALA A 250 8.86 -1.02 -7.71
N VAL A 251 8.45 0.05 -8.37
CA VAL A 251 7.87 1.25 -7.72
C VAL A 251 6.36 1.38 -8.02
N PRO A 252 5.50 1.57 -7.01
CA PRO A 252 4.08 1.86 -7.20
C PRO A 252 3.83 3.34 -7.58
N SER A 253 2.62 3.64 -8.09
CA SER A 253 2.20 4.96 -8.59
C SER A 253 0.76 5.30 -8.17
N GLY A 254 0.46 6.58 -7.93
CA GLY A 254 -0.85 7.05 -7.48
C GLY A 254 -1.94 7.07 -8.55
N ALA A 255 -3.19 7.31 -8.14
CA ALA A 255 -4.28 7.80 -9.00
C ALA A 255 -4.47 9.30 -8.76
N SER A 256 -4.89 9.66 -7.55
CA SER A 256 -4.60 10.99 -7.01
C SER A 256 -3.14 11.08 -6.55
N THR A 257 -2.61 12.29 -6.62
CA THR A 257 -1.24 12.67 -6.24
C THR A 257 -1.33 13.98 -5.48
N GLY A 258 -1.22 13.93 -4.15
CA GLY A 258 -1.32 15.11 -3.30
C GLY A 258 -0.28 16.16 -3.68
N ILE A 259 -0.64 17.45 -3.59
CA ILE A 259 0.21 18.56 -4.11
C ILE A 259 1.53 18.75 -3.36
N TYR A 260 1.72 17.99 -2.27
CA TYR A 260 2.87 17.99 -1.39
C TYR A 260 3.73 16.71 -1.48
N GLU A 261 3.35 15.73 -2.32
CA GLU A 261 4.15 14.51 -2.56
C GLU A 261 5.50 14.80 -3.20
N ALA A 262 6.48 13.92 -2.99
CA ALA A 262 7.70 13.88 -3.78
C ALA A 262 7.39 13.50 -5.24
N LEU A 263 8.01 14.20 -6.19
CA LEU A 263 7.56 14.18 -7.59
C LEU A 263 7.83 12.85 -8.27
N GLU A 264 6.78 12.19 -8.75
CA GLU A 264 6.90 11.06 -9.67
C GLU A 264 7.29 11.54 -11.08
N LEU A 265 8.53 11.27 -11.52
CA LEU A 265 8.99 11.77 -12.81
C LEU A 265 8.40 10.95 -13.96
N ARG A 266 7.53 11.60 -14.76
CA ARG A 266 6.93 11.08 -16.00
C ARG A 266 7.49 11.78 -17.24
N ASP A 267 7.50 11.07 -18.36
CA ASP A 267 8.06 11.53 -19.63
C ASP A 267 7.29 12.72 -20.21
N ASN A 268 5.98 12.78 -20.00
CA ASN A 268 5.04 13.78 -20.53
C ASN A 268 4.95 13.86 -22.07
N ASP A 269 5.53 12.88 -22.78
CA ASP A 269 5.35 12.69 -24.22
C ASP A 269 3.95 12.09 -24.51
N LYS A 270 3.02 12.93 -24.98
CA LYS A 270 1.65 12.52 -25.30
C LYS A 270 1.56 11.42 -26.37
N THR A 271 2.60 11.21 -27.19
CA THR A 271 2.64 10.12 -28.18
C THR A 271 2.99 8.76 -27.58
N ARG A 272 3.58 8.74 -26.37
CA ARG A 272 4.09 7.54 -25.69
C ARG A 272 3.34 7.30 -24.38
N TYR A 273 2.53 6.23 -24.33
CA TYR A 273 1.71 5.86 -23.17
C TYR A 273 0.87 7.02 -22.60
N LEU A 274 0.31 7.86 -23.49
CA LEU A 274 -0.52 9.03 -23.13
C LEU A 274 0.21 10.06 -22.22
N GLY A 275 1.54 10.19 -22.34
CA GLY A 275 2.38 11.03 -21.47
C GLY A 275 2.99 10.28 -20.28
N LYS A 276 2.54 9.06 -20.00
CA LYS A 276 2.88 8.32 -18.77
C LYS A 276 4.15 7.46 -18.88
N GLY A 277 4.99 7.59 -19.89
CA GLY A 277 6.31 6.93 -19.90
C GLY A 277 7.16 7.32 -18.67
N VAL A 278 8.14 6.49 -18.31
CA VAL A 278 9.13 6.76 -17.24
C VAL A 278 10.57 6.62 -17.73
N SER A 279 10.80 6.74 -19.05
CA SER A 279 12.12 6.58 -19.65
C SER A 279 13.15 7.57 -19.12
N LYS A 280 12.74 8.79 -18.73
CA LYS A 280 13.60 9.78 -18.05
C LYS A 280 14.10 9.30 -16.67
N ALA A 281 13.19 8.78 -15.83
CA ALA A 281 13.55 8.25 -14.51
C ALA A 281 14.48 7.03 -14.63
N VAL A 282 14.19 6.14 -15.59
CA VAL A 282 15.05 5.00 -15.95
C VAL A 282 16.41 5.46 -16.47
N GLU A 283 16.48 6.55 -17.23
CA GLU A 283 17.73 7.14 -17.70
C GLU A 283 18.56 7.74 -16.54
N HIS A 284 17.95 8.49 -15.62
CA HIS A 284 18.64 9.04 -14.45
C HIS A 284 19.25 7.94 -13.57
N ILE A 285 18.55 6.82 -13.38
CA ILE A 285 19.15 5.67 -12.68
C ILE A 285 20.34 5.12 -13.47
N ASN A 286 20.15 4.73 -14.74
CA ASN A 286 21.19 4.04 -15.52
C ASN A 286 22.42 4.91 -15.83
N LYS A 287 22.26 6.23 -16.04
CA LYS A 287 23.34 7.15 -16.46
C LYS A 287 23.89 8.04 -15.35
N THR A 288 23.21 8.20 -14.21
CA THR A 288 23.65 9.12 -13.14
C THR A 288 23.76 8.45 -11.78
N ILE A 289 22.68 7.83 -11.27
CA ILE A 289 22.69 7.23 -9.93
C ILE A 289 23.56 5.96 -9.91
N ALA A 290 23.39 5.06 -10.87
CA ALA A 290 24.12 3.80 -10.93
C ALA A 290 25.65 3.99 -11.02
N PRO A 291 26.21 4.84 -11.91
CA PRO A 291 27.65 5.11 -11.92
C PRO A 291 28.16 5.73 -10.62
N ALA A 292 27.40 6.63 -9.99
CA ALA A 292 27.82 7.30 -8.75
C ALA A 292 27.89 6.33 -7.55
N LEU A 293 26.86 5.51 -7.35
CA LEU A 293 26.84 4.54 -6.24
C LEU A 293 27.90 3.45 -6.40
N VAL A 294 28.12 2.96 -7.63
CA VAL A 294 29.16 1.96 -7.92
C VAL A 294 30.56 2.55 -7.74
N SER A 295 30.84 3.74 -8.29
CA SER A 295 32.17 4.37 -8.20
C SER A 295 32.57 4.79 -6.78
N GLN A 296 31.60 5.17 -5.93
CA GLN A 296 31.83 5.44 -4.51
C GLN A 296 31.96 4.16 -3.65
N ASN A 297 31.78 2.97 -4.25
CA ASN A 297 31.92 1.67 -3.59
C ASN A 297 31.07 1.60 -2.29
N VAL A 298 29.84 2.12 -2.32
CA VAL A 298 28.97 2.18 -1.14
C VAL A 298 28.58 0.78 -0.66
N ASN A 299 28.39 0.64 0.66
CA ASN A 299 28.00 -0.62 1.28
C ASN A 299 26.47 -0.72 1.34
N VAL A 300 25.89 -1.82 0.85
CA VAL A 300 24.43 -2.08 0.89
C VAL A 300 23.87 -2.22 2.31
N LEU A 301 24.73 -2.32 3.34
CA LEU A 301 24.33 -2.28 4.74
C LEU A 301 24.12 -0.84 5.29
N GLU A 302 24.63 0.18 4.60
CA GLU A 302 24.57 1.58 5.04
C GLU A 302 23.37 2.31 4.40
N GLN A 303 22.15 1.79 4.56
CA GLN A 303 20.93 2.29 3.88
C GLN A 303 20.78 3.82 3.94
N GLU A 304 20.88 4.42 5.14
CA GLU A 304 20.79 5.88 5.36
C GLU A 304 21.82 6.68 4.54
N LYS A 305 23.03 6.15 4.38
CA LYS A 305 24.12 6.79 3.64
C LYS A 305 23.92 6.68 2.13
N VAL A 306 23.36 5.57 1.65
CA VAL A 306 23.03 5.38 0.22
C VAL A 306 21.83 6.24 -0.16
N ASP A 307 20.79 6.27 0.66
CA ASP A 307 19.63 7.15 0.49
C ASP A 307 20.06 8.62 0.53
N LYS A 308 20.80 9.04 1.58
CA LYS A 308 21.33 10.41 1.67
C LYS A 308 22.18 10.80 0.47
N LEU A 309 23.04 9.92 -0.04
CA LEU A 309 23.83 10.22 -1.24
C LEU A 309 22.93 10.46 -2.48
N MET A 310 21.85 9.71 -2.65
CA MET A 310 20.89 9.97 -3.72
C MET A 310 20.12 11.29 -3.53
N LEU A 311 19.75 11.62 -2.28
CA LEU A 311 19.11 12.90 -1.92
C LEU A 311 20.03 14.10 -2.19
N ASP A 312 21.29 14.02 -1.77
CA ASP A 312 22.32 15.05 -1.98
C ASP A 312 22.66 15.22 -3.48
N MET A 313 22.62 14.12 -4.25
CA MET A 313 22.79 14.16 -5.71
C MET A 313 21.59 14.73 -6.46
N ASP A 314 20.36 14.55 -5.95
CA ASP A 314 19.17 15.20 -6.49
C ASP A 314 19.23 16.70 -6.15
N GLY A 315 19.26 17.03 -4.87
CA GLY A 315 19.41 18.40 -4.37
C GLY A 315 18.11 19.23 -4.39
N THR A 316 16.94 18.60 -4.52
CA THR A 316 15.63 19.29 -4.46
C THR A 316 14.75 18.73 -3.32
N ASP A 317 14.01 19.62 -2.65
CA ASP A 317 13.10 19.28 -1.53
C ASP A 317 12.08 18.18 -1.85
N ASN A 318 11.67 18.06 -3.13
CA ASN A 318 10.64 17.14 -3.59
C ASN A 318 11.16 16.08 -4.59
N LYS A 319 12.48 15.83 -4.66
CA LYS A 319 13.10 14.81 -5.54
C LYS A 319 12.79 15.00 -7.03
N SER A 320 12.57 16.24 -7.48
CA SER A 320 12.07 16.55 -8.83
C SER A 320 13.11 16.50 -9.95
N LYS A 321 14.40 16.38 -9.63
CA LYS A 321 15.48 16.33 -10.65
C LYS A 321 15.69 14.91 -11.19
N PHE A 322 15.61 13.88 -10.35
CA PHE A 322 15.65 12.49 -10.79
C PHE A 322 14.28 11.82 -10.80
N GLY A 323 13.36 12.30 -9.96
CA GLY A 323 12.08 11.65 -9.64
C GLY A 323 12.16 10.82 -8.37
N ALA A 324 11.15 10.92 -7.52
CA ALA A 324 10.97 10.05 -6.35
C ALA A 324 10.91 8.56 -6.76
N ASN A 325 10.35 8.27 -7.92
CA ASN A 325 10.35 6.94 -8.54
C ASN A 325 11.75 6.44 -8.95
N ALA A 326 12.67 7.33 -9.34
CA ALA A 326 14.05 6.94 -9.62
C ALA A 326 14.83 6.60 -8.34
N ILE A 327 14.71 7.45 -7.32
CA ILE A 327 15.42 7.28 -6.03
C ILE A 327 14.87 6.06 -5.27
N LEU A 328 13.55 5.93 -5.17
CA LEU A 328 12.93 4.84 -4.42
C LEU A 328 13.27 3.45 -5.01
N GLY A 329 13.22 3.29 -6.34
CA GLY A 329 13.53 2.00 -6.97
C GLY A 329 14.93 1.48 -6.61
N VAL A 330 15.91 2.38 -6.55
CA VAL A 330 17.27 2.05 -6.08
C VAL A 330 17.27 1.82 -4.57
N SER A 331 16.64 2.69 -3.77
CA SER A 331 16.54 2.59 -2.31
C SER A 331 15.99 1.24 -1.83
N LEU A 332 14.92 0.75 -2.46
CA LEU A 332 14.29 -0.55 -2.20
C LEU A 332 15.22 -1.72 -2.57
N ALA A 333 15.90 -1.64 -3.72
CA ALA A 333 16.82 -2.67 -4.18
C ALA A 333 18.09 -2.76 -3.30
N VAL A 334 18.56 -1.63 -2.77
CA VAL A 334 19.65 -1.56 -1.77
C VAL A 334 19.22 -2.25 -0.47
N CYS A 335 18.02 -1.97 0.05
CA CYS A 335 17.50 -2.59 1.28
C CYS A 335 17.38 -4.12 1.14
N LYS A 336 16.88 -4.61 -0.01
CA LYS A 336 16.85 -6.04 -0.35
C LYS A 336 18.24 -6.68 -0.41
N ALA A 337 19.23 -5.97 -0.96
CA ALA A 337 20.62 -6.44 -0.98
C ALA A 337 21.26 -6.42 0.41
N GLY A 338 20.95 -5.42 1.25
CA GLY A 338 21.40 -5.32 2.63
C GLY A 338 20.90 -6.47 3.51
N ALA A 339 19.66 -6.93 3.31
CA ALA A 339 19.11 -8.10 3.99
C ALA A 339 19.91 -9.38 3.66
N ALA A 340 20.11 -9.65 2.36
CA ALA A 340 20.90 -10.79 1.90
C ALA A 340 22.40 -10.68 2.22
N GLU A 341 22.94 -9.47 2.38
CA GLU A 341 24.31 -9.26 2.85
C GLU A 341 24.46 -9.65 4.32
N LYS A 342 23.56 -9.20 5.20
CA LYS A 342 23.46 -9.68 6.60
C LYS A 342 23.16 -11.17 6.71
N GLY A 343 22.47 -11.75 5.72
CA GLY A 343 21.99 -13.14 5.77
C GLY A 343 20.71 -13.30 6.60
N VAL A 344 19.82 -12.28 6.59
CA VAL A 344 18.53 -12.31 7.29
C VAL A 344 17.37 -11.99 6.32
N PRO A 345 16.13 -12.38 6.65
CA PRO A 345 14.93 -11.93 5.91
C PRO A 345 14.79 -10.41 5.87
N LEU A 346 14.07 -9.90 4.88
CA LEU A 346 13.95 -8.46 4.63
C LEU A 346 13.25 -7.73 5.79
N TYR A 347 12.13 -8.26 6.32
CA TYR A 347 11.48 -7.69 7.49
C TYR A 347 12.42 -7.56 8.71
N ARG A 348 13.33 -8.52 8.93
CA ARG A 348 14.33 -8.47 10.01
C ARG A 348 15.40 -7.41 9.73
N HIS A 349 15.84 -7.28 8.49
CA HIS A 349 16.75 -6.19 8.10
C HIS A 349 16.12 -4.82 8.31
N ILE A 350 14.83 -4.65 7.96
CA ILE A 350 14.06 -3.42 8.18
C ILE A 350 13.89 -3.15 9.69
N ALA A 351 13.59 -4.17 10.49
CA ALA A 351 13.50 -4.04 11.95
C ALA A 351 14.83 -3.53 12.56
N ASP A 352 15.97 -4.06 12.12
CA ASP A 352 17.29 -3.56 12.55
C ASP A 352 17.49 -2.08 12.19
N LEU A 353 17.05 -1.64 11.00
CA LEU A 353 17.16 -0.25 10.55
C LEU A 353 16.23 0.71 11.33
N ALA A 354 15.05 0.24 11.72
CA ALA A 354 14.12 1.00 12.56
C ALA A 354 14.59 1.11 14.03
N GLY A 355 15.33 0.08 14.49
CA GLY A 355 15.73 -0.12 15.88
C GLY A 355 14.80 -1.05 16.67
N ASN A 356 13.96 -1.83 15.99
CA ASN A 356 12.97 -2.71 16.60
C ASN A 356 13.62 -4.05 17.02
N PRO A 357 13.58 -4.45 18.30
CA PRO A 357 14.20 -5.69 18.76
C PRO A 357 13.38 -6.93 18.36
N GLU A 358 12.06 -6.87 18.51
CA GLU A 358 11.12 -7.89 18.04
C GLU A 358 10.54 -7.52 16.66
N VAL A 359 9.67 -8.38 16.10
CA VAL A 359 8.90 -8.13 14.86
C VAL A 359 7.45 -8.54 15.06
N ILE A 360 6.51 -7.84 14.41
CA ILE A 360 5.06 -8.01 14.62
C ILE A 360 4.30 -7.98 13.29
N LEU A 361 3.53 -9.04 13.01
CA LEU A 361 2.52 -9.13 11.95
C LEU A 361 1.23 -8.35 12.35
N PRO A 362 0.34 -7.97 11.41
CA PRO A 362 -0.81 -7.08 11.73
C PRO A 362 -2.17 -7.69 12.25
N VAL A 363 -2.27 -8.24 13.51
CA VAL A 363 -3.42 -8.36 14.54
C VAL A 363 -3.80 -9.74 15.28
N PRO A 364 -3.28 -10.26 16.48
CA PRO A 364 -2.92 -9.60 17.77
C PRO A 364 -1.69 -10.01 18.67
N VAL A 365 -1.22 -9.07 19.52
CA VAL A 365 -0.36 -9.23 20.74
C VAL A 365 -1.27 -9.27 21.97
N SER A 366 -1.02 -10.22 22.87
CA SER A 366 -1.85 -10.42 24.07
C SER A 366 -1.39 -9.60 25.29
N ALA A 367 -2.21 -8.64 25.71
CA ALA A 367 -2.23 -8.06 27.05
C ALA A 367 -3.65 -7.57 27.37
N VAL A 368 -4.13 -7.76 28.60
CA VAL A 368 -5.52 -7.46 28.99
C VAL A 368 -5.68 -5.99 29.35
N ILE A 369 -6.26 -5.20 28.44
CA ILE A 369 -6.81 -3.85 28.74
C ILE A 369 -8.22 -3.77 28.15
N HIS A 370 -9.17 -3.28 28.95
CA HIS A 370 -10.58 -3.17 28.55
C HIS A 370 -10.81 -1.90 27.71
N SER A 371 -10.45 -1.93 26.42
CA SER A 371 -10.74 -0.84 25.47
C SER A 371 -11.02 -1.38 24.06
N PRO A 372 -12.25 -1.27 23.53
CA PRO A 372 -12.53 -1.64 22.14
C PRO A 372 -12.10 -0.54 21.18
N LEU A 373 -11.21 -0.85 20.22
CA LEU A 373 -10.98 -0.13 18.94
C LEU A 373 -9.83 -0.81 18.19
N ALA A 374 -10.00 -1.21 16.92
CA ALA A 374 -9.11 -2.20 16.27
C ALA A 374 -8.95 -2.02 14.73
N VAL A 375 -7.83 -2.39 14.08
CA VAL A 375 -7.64 -2.49 12.60
C VAL A 375 -6.56 -3.53 12.25
N GLY A 376 -6.88 -4.54 11.44
CA GLY A 376 -5.89 -5.51 10.92
C GLY A 376 -5.33 -5.14 9.55
N SER A 377 -5.06 -6.16 8.72
CA SER A 377 -5.10 -5.95 7.27
C SER A 377 -6.44 -5.35 6.88
N ALA A 378 -6.42 -4.12 6.36
CA ALA A 378 -7.59 -3.41 5.93
C ALA A 378 -7.85 -3.74 4.46
N PHE A 379 -8.84 -4.61 4.22
CA PHE A 379 -9.21 -5.02 2.87
C PHE A 379 -10.21 -4.02 2.30
N ASN A 380 -9.80 -3.20 1.32
CA ASN A 380 -10.74 -2.42 0.50
C ASN A 380 -11.69 -3.38 -0.23
N VAL A 381 -13.00 -3.20 -0.04
CA VAL A 381 -14.03 -4.11 -0.58
C VAL A 381 -15.20 -3.43 -1.29
N ILE A 382 -15.42 -2.12 -1.09
CA ILE A 382 -16.32 -1.29 -1.91
C ILE A 382 -15.58 0.01 -2.27
N ASN A 383 -15.56 0.35 -3.56
CA ASN A 383 -14.96 1.56 -4.10
C ASN A 383 -16.01 2.63 -4.45
N GLY A 384 -15.67 3.88 -4.19
CA GLY A 384 -16.34 5.09 -4.64
C GLY A 384 -15.32 6.14 -5.10
N GLY A 385 -15.57 7.42 -4.82
CA GLY A 385 -14.66 8.53 -5.10
C GLY A 385 -14.15 8.53 -6.54
N SER A 386 -12.87 8.88 -6.72
CA SER A 386 -12.19 8.84 -8.02
C SER A 386 -11.74 7.43 -8.43
N HIS A 387 -11.90 6.42 -7.56
CA HIS A 387 -11.61 5.00 -7.84
C HIS A 387 -12.79 4.24 -8.49
N ALA A 388 -13.99 4.82 -8.62
CA ALA A 388 -15.15 4.16 -9.23
C ALA A 388 -16.12 5.11 -9.95
N GLY A 389 -16.60 4.68 -11.12
CA GLY A 389 -17.61 5.39 -11.94
C GLY A 389 -19.07 5.29 -11.43
N ASN A 390 -19.28 4.93 -10.17
CA ASN A 390 -20.56 5.06 -9.48
C ASN A 390 -20.73 6.50 -8.93
N LYS A 391 -21.85 6.79 -8.24
CA LYS A 391 -22.07 8.11 -7.62
C LYS A 391 -21.36 8.28 -6.27
N LEU A 392 -21.23 7.21 -5.49
CA LEU A 392 -20.62 7.15 -4.16
C LEU A 392 -19.39 8.07 -4.01
N ALA A 393 -19.46 9.07 -3.13
CA ALA A 393 -18.40 10.08 -3.02
C ALA A 393 -17.17 9.60 -2.23
N MET A 394 -17.36 8.85 -1.15
CA MET A 394 -16.24 8.34 -0.33
C MET A 394 -15.49 7.23 -1.08
N GLN A 395 -14.16 7.22 -0.99
CA GLN A 395 -13.30 6.48 -1.91
C GLN A 395 -13.21 4.97 -1.63
N GLU A 396 -13.02 4.56 -0.38
CA GLU A 396 -12.83 3.15 -0.01
C GLU A 396 -13.63 2.80 1.25
N PHE A 397 -14.30 1.64 1.23
CA PHE A 397 -14.87 1.02 2.43
C PHE A 397 -14.17 -0.31 2.67
N MET A 398 -13.56 -0.44 3.84
CA MET A 398 -12.62 -1.52 4.18
C MET A 398 -13.19 -2.43 5.28
N ILE A 399 -12.90 -3.73 5.22
CA ILE A 399 -13.18 -4.70 6.30
C ILE A 399 -11.90 -5.18 6.97
N LEU A 400 -11.95 -5.26 8.30
CA LEU A 400 -10.78 -5.39 9.16
C LEU A 400 -11.00 -6.57 10.14
N PRO A 401 -10.38 -7.75 9.93
CA PRO A 401 -10.64 -8.96 10.72
C PRO A 401 -9.95 -8.99 12.10
N VAL A 402 -10.36 -8.08 12.98
CA VAL A 402 -9.69 -7.80 14.26
C VAL A 402 -9.90 -8.82 15.37
N GLY A 403 -10.92 -9.67 15.24
CA GLY A 403 -11.15 -10.84 16.11
C GLY A 403 -10.49 -12.12 15.60
N ALA A 404 -9.59 -12.02 14.63
CA ALA A 404 -8.74 -13.13 14.19
C ALA A 404 -7.66 -13.46 15.23
N SER A 405 -7.26 -14.73 15.33
CA SER A 405 -6.14 -15.15 16.20
C SER A 405 -4.78 -15.22 15.48
N SER A 406 -4.76 -15.16 14.14
CA SER A 406 -3.59 -15.38 13.28
C SER A 406 -3.79 -14.69 11.92
N PHE A 407 -2.70 -14.32 11.22
CA PHE A 407 -2.76 -13.64 9.93
C PHE A 407 -3.49 -14.50 8.90
N LYS A 408 -3.22 -15.80 8.89
CA LYS A 408 -3.96 -16.83 8.16
C LYS A 408 -5.46 -16.88 8.49
N GLU A 409 -5.86 -16.67 9.75
CA GLU A 409 -7.29 -16.55 10.06
C GLU A 409 -7.88 -15.23 9.54
N ALA A 410 -7.17 -14.11 9.68
CA ALA A 410 -7.62 -12.82 9.17
C ALA A 410 -7.81 -12.84 7.64
N MET A 411 -6.86 -13.42 6.90
CA MET A 411 -6.98 -13.63 5.45
C MET A 411 -8.19 -14.47 5.06
N ARG A 412 -8.45 -15.57 5.79
CA ARG A 412 -9.64 -16.41 5.58
C ARG A 412 -10.92 -15.59 5.77
N ILE A 413 -11.03 -14.91 6.92
CA ILE A 413 -12.22 -14.12 7.28
C ILE A 413 -12.47 -13.01 6.25
N GLY A 414 -11.42 -12.26 5.86
CA GLY A 414 -11.52 -11.22 4.84
C GLY A 414 -11.98 -11.76 3.47
N ALA A 415 -11.44 -12.90 3.03
CA ALA A 415 -11.84 -13.54 1.78
C ALA A 415 -13.27 -14.11 1.82
N GLU A 416 -13.69 -14.72 2.92
CA GLU A 416 -15.05 -15.26 3.10
C GLU A 416 -16.10 -14.14 3.12
N VAL A 417 -15.82 -12.99 3.75
CA VAL A 417 -16.70 -11.81 3.71
C VAL A 417 -16.69 -11.14 2.34
N TYR A 418 -15.54 -11.02 1.67
CA TYR A 418 -15.47 -10.49 0.31
C TYR A 418 -16.33 -11.30 -0.68
N HIS A 419 -16.30 -12.64 -0.60
CA HIS A 419 -17.16 -13.50 -1.41
C HIS A 419 -18.64 -13.41 -1.03
N ASN A 420 -18.97 -13.27 0.26
CA ASN A 420 -20.35 -13.00 0.69
C ASN A 420 -20.86 -11.64 0.19
N LEU A 421 -20.03 -10.60 0.24
CA LEU A 421 -20.32 -9.27 -0.31
C LEU A 421 -20.55 -9.34 -1.82
N LYS A 422 -19.73 -10.10 -2.55
CA LYS A 422 -19.94 -10.36 -3.99
C LYS A 422 -21.33 -10.91 -4.27
N ASN A 423 -21.79 -11.87 -3.46
CA ASN A 423 -23.11 -12.48 -3.60
C ASN A 423 -24.24 -11.51 -3.22
N VAL A 424 -24.07 -10.70 -2.17
CA VAL A 424 -25.03 -9.63 -1.79
C VAL A 424 -25.16 -8.59 -2.91
N ILE A 425 -24.04 -8.12 -3.45
CA ILE A 425 -24.02 -7.15 -4.55
C ILE A 425 -24.64 -7.75 -5.81
N LYS A 426 -24.28 -8.99 -6.19
CA LYS A 426 -24.90 -9.70 -7.32
C LYS A 426 -26.42 -9.84 -7.17
N GLN A 427 -26.90 -10.12 -5.97
CA GLN A 427 -28.32 -10.29 -5.68
C GLN A 427 -29.11 -8.96 -5.77
N LYS A 428 -28.49 -7.82 -5.42
CA LYS A 428 -29.16 -6.51 -5.36
C LYS A 428 -28.98 -5.63 -6.60
N TYR A 429 -27.82 -5.69 -7.26
CA TYR A 429 -27.44 -4.81 -8.38
C TYR A 429 -27.06 -5.57 -9.67
N GLY A 430 -27.18 -6.90 -9.68
CA GLY A 430 -26.87 -7.73 -10.85
C GLY A 430 -25.39 -8.13 -10.98
N GLN A 431 -25.09 -8.93 -12.01
CA GLN A 431 -23.77 -9.55 -12.21
C GLN A 431 -22.66 -8.50 -12.43
N ASP A 432 -22.93 -7.46 -13.21
CA ASP A 432 -21.90 -6.50 -13.66
C ASP A 432 -21.43 -5.57 -12.53
N ALA A 433 -22.28 -5.36 -11.50
CA ALA A 433 -21.90 -4.66 -10.27
C ALA A 433 -20.86 -5.43 -9.43
N THR A 434 -20.56 -6.69 -9.77
CA THR A 434 -19.46 -7.46 -9.15
C THR A 434 -18.14 -7.40 -9.91
N ASN A 435 -18.04 -6.52 -10.92
CA ASN A 435 -16.77 -6.05 -11.43
C ASN A 435 -16.02 -5.25 -10.34
N VAL A 436 -14.70 -5.18 -10.47
CA VAL A 436 -13.80 -4.62 -9.45
C VAL A 436 -13.05 -3.39 -9.97
N GLY A 437 -12.82 -2.43 -9.08
CA GLY A 437 -11.93 -1.29 -9.35
C GLY A 437 -10.45 -1.68 -9.32
N ASP A 438 -9.58 -0.67 -9.42
CA ASP A 438 -8.11 -0.82 -9.43
C ASP A 438 -7.59 -1.69 -8.28
N GLU A 439 -8.24 -1.63 -7.12
CA GLU A 439 -7.78 -2.27 -5.88
C GLU A 439 -8.51 -3.59 -5.54
N GLY A 440 -9.40 -4.05 -6.42
CA GLY A 440 -10.12 -5.32 -6.26
C GLY A 440 -11.44 -5.23 -5.47
N GLY A 441 -11.72 -4.10 -4.82
CA GLY A 441 -13.04 -3.81 -4.23
C GLY A 441 -14.12 -3.61 -5.30
N PHE A 442 -15.37 -3.92 -4.98
CA PHE A 442 -16.50 -3.81 -5.93
C PHE A 442 -16.93 -2.37 -6.17
N ALA A 443 -17.47 -2.08 -7.35
CA ALA A 443 -17.99 -0.76 -7.71
C ALA A 443 -19.50 -0.81 -8.04
N PRO A 444 -20.38 -1.17 -7.08
CA PRO A 444 -21.83 -1.13 -7.28
C PRO A 444 -22.31 0.31 -7.52
N ASN A 445 -23.39 0.48 -8.28
CA ASN A 445 -23.98 1.80 -8.55
C ASN A 445 -24.82 2.29 -7.36
N ILE A 446 -24.12 2.66 -6.28
CA ILE A 446 -24.68 3.30 -5.09
C ILE A 446 -24.30 4.78 -5.05
N LEU A 447 -25.10 5.58 -4.34
CA LEU A 447 -24.89 7.01 -4.07
C LEU A 447 -24.64 7.23 -2.58
N GLU A 448 -25.53 6.70 -1.73
CA GLU A 448 -25.49 6.93 -0.29
C GLU A 448 -24.35 6.16 0.38
N ASN A 449 -23.48 6.88 1.08
CA ASN A 449 -22.38 6.28 1.84
C ASN A 449 -22.88 5.32 2.94
N LYS A 450 -24.10 5.54 3.45
CA LYS A 450 -24.79 4.62 4.36
C LYS A 450 -25.14 3.28 3.71
N GLU A 451 -25.47 3.28 2.41
CA GLU A 451 -25.81 2.05 1.68
C GLU A 451 -24.60 1.12 1.53
N ALA A 452 -23.39 1.68 1.37
CA ALA A 452 -22.14 0.90 1.40
C ALA A 452 -21.96 0.21 2.76
N LEU A 453 -22.17 0.93 3.86
CA LEU A 453 -22.05 0.39 5.23
C LEU A 453 -23.11 -0.68 5.53
N ASP A 454 -24.35 -0.52 5.04
CA ASP A 454 -25.40 -1.54 5.14
C ASP A 454 -25.08 -2.81 4.34
N LEU A 455 -24.47 -2.68 3.15
CA LEU A 455 -23.98 -3.82 2.36
C LEU A 455 -22.89 -4.60 3.10
N LEU A 456 -21.92 -3.89 3.73
CA LEU A 456 -20.88 -4.52 4.54
C LEU A 456 -21.47 -5.22 5.77
N LYS A 457 -22.36 -4.56 6.51
CA LYS A 457 -23.05 -5.12 7.69
C LYS A 457 -23.80 -6.41 7.36
N ASN A 458 -24.45 -6.44 6.18
CA ASN A 458 -25.12 -7.64 5.65
C ASN A 458 -24.12 -8.75 5.28
N ALA A 459 -23.04 -8.43 4.57
CA ALA A 459 -22.02 -9.40 4.15
C ALA A 459 -21.26 -10.03 5.33
N ILE A 460 -20.87 -9.21 6.33
CA ILE A 460 -20.21 -9.65 7.57
C ILE A 460 -21.13 -10.59 8.36
N SER A 461 -22.41 -10.25 8.49
CA SER A 461 -23.42 -11.06 9.17
C SER A 461 -23.67 -12.40 8.45
N LYS A 462 -23.82 -12.38 7.11
CA LYS A 462 -23.99 -13.60 6.30
C LYS A 462 -22.80 -14.56 6.37
N ALA A 463 -21.59 -14.04 6.59
CA ALA A 463 -20.38 -14.85 6.79
C ALA A 463 -20.19 -15.34 8.24
N GLY A 464 -21.00 -14.86 9.20
CA GLY A 464 -20.91 -15.26 10.62
C GLY A 464 -19.79 -14.55 11.41
N TYR A 465 -19.29 -13.41 10.96
CA TYR A 465 -18.12 -12.73 11.53
C TYR A 465 -18.41 -11.37 12.18
N THR A 466 -19.66 -11.12 12.60
CA THR A 466 -20.10 -9.87 13.26
C THR A 466 -19.19 -9.43 14.39
N ASP A 467 -18.80 -10.34 15.28
CA ASP A 467 -17.97 -10.03 16.46
C ASP A 467 -16.46 -10.05 16.17
N LYS A 468 -16.06 -10.36 14.92
CA LYS A 468 -14.66 -10.45 14.47
C LYS A 468 -14.24 -9.35 13.50
N ILE A 469 -15.17 -8.59 12.91
CA ILE A 469 -14.87 -7.57 11.90
C ILE A 469 -15.35 -6.19 12.32
N VAL A 470 -14.50 -5.21 12.04
CA VAL A 470 -14.78 -3.77 12.12
C VAL A 470 -14.52 -3.12 10.75
N ILE A 471 -14.93 -1.86 10.60
CA ILE A 471 -14.93 -1.15 9.31
C ILE A 471 -13.94 0.02 9.33
N GLY A 472 -13.11 0.10 8.29
CA GLY A 472 -12.32 1.29 7.97
C GLY A 472 -12.94 2.01 6.78
N MET A 473 -12.71 3.31 6.67
CA MET A 473 -13.13 4.12 5.53
C MET A 473 -11.98 5.02 5.09
N ASP A 474 -11.71 5.09 3.79
CA ASP A 474 -11.03 6.23 3.18
C ASP A 474 -12.08 7.09 2.48
N VAL A 475 -12.09 8.36 2.82
CA VAL A 475 -13.04 9.33 2.31
C VAL A 475 -12.43 10.10 1.15
N ALA A 476 -11.11 10.35 1.14
CA ALA A 476 -10.41 11.21 0.19
C ALA A 476 -11.10 12.57 -0.04
N ALA A 477 -11.48 13.27 1.04
CA ALA A 477 -12.35 14.44 0.97
C ALA A 477 -11.79 15.62 0.13
N SER A 478 -10.47 15.67 -0.08
CA SER A 478 -9.79 16.55 -1.04
C SER A 478 -10.44 16.53 -2.43
N GLU A 479 -10.83 15.34 -2.92
CA GLU A 479 -11.37 15.12 -4.28
C GLU A 479 -12.75 15.78 -4.49
N PHE A 480 -13.48 16.07 -3.40
CA PHE A 480 -14.80 16.70 -3.45
C PHE A 480 -14.94 17.97 -2.59
N TYR A 481 -13.82 18.54 -2.18
CA TYR A 481 -13.77 19.84 -1.52
C TYR A 481 -13.98 20.98 -2.52
N LYS A 482 -14.98 21.83 -2.25
CA LYS A 482 -15.41 22.93 -3.12
C LYS A 482 -15.73 24.16 -2.28
N SER A 483 -14.91 25.21 -2.41
CA SER A 483 -15.18 26.56 -1.86
C SER A 483 -15.45 26.60 -0.34
N GLY A 484 -14.68 25.86 0.47
CA GLY A 484 -14.86 25.81 1.93
C GLY A 484 -15.97 24.86 2.40
N LYS A 485 -16.40 23.94 1.54
CA LYS A 485 -17.47 22.95 1.77
C LYS A 485 -17.18 21.65 1.01
N TYR A 486 -18.01 20.64 1.21
CA TYR A 486 -17.85 19.31 0.63
C TYR A 486 -19.08 18.88 -0.20
N ASP A 487 -18.83 18.22 -1.33
CA ASP A 487 -19.85 17.78 -2.29
C ASP A 487 -20.00 16.24 -2.37
N LEU A 488 -20.95 15.68 -1.62
CA LEU A 488 -21.18 14.23 -1.56
C LEU A 488 -21.87 13.62 -2.82
N ASP A 489 -22.09 14.39 -3.89
CA ASP A 489 -22.52 13.90 -5.22
C ASP A 489 -21.67 14.54 -6.34
N PHE A 490 -20.38 14.82 -6.08
CA PHE A 490 -19.49 15.56 -6.99
C PHE A 490 -19.31 14.98 -8.40
N LYS A 491 -19.63 13.69 -8.58
CA LYS A 491 -19.62 13.01 -9.88
C LYS A 491 -20.88 13.26 -10.72
N SER A 492 -21.89 13.92 -10.13
CA SER A 492 -23.04 14.51 -10.82
C SER A 492 -22.81 15.99 -11.14
N PRO A 493 -23.59 16.60 -12.05
CA PRO A 493 -23.48 18.03 -12.37
C PRO A 493 -23.43 18.93 -11.12
N ASP A 494 -22.64 20.00 -11.22
CA ASP A 494 -22.29 20.89 -10.10
C ASP A 494 -23.53 21.59 -9.52
N ASP A 495 -23.71 21.51 -8.20
CA ASP A 495 -24.82 22.16 -7.49
C ASP A 495 -24.35 22.65 -6.10
N PRO A 496 -24.00 23.93 -5.96
CA PRO A 496 -23.59 24.51 -4.68
C PRO A 496 -24.63 24.47 -3.56
N SER A 497 -25.90 24.14 -3.84
CA SER A 497 -26.95 24.05 -2.82
C SER A 497 -26.87 22.77 -1.98
N ARG A 498 -26.34 21.67 -2.54
CA ARG A 498 -26.10 20.40 -1.81
C ARG A 498 -24.78 20.37 -1.03
N TYR A 499 -23.95 21.42 -1.10
CA TYR A 499 -22.64 21.44 -0.44
C TYR A 499 -22.77 21.62 1.08
N ILE A 500 -22.20 20.68 1.83
CA ILE A 500 -22.24 20.65 3.30
C ILE A 500 -20.97 21.25 3.93
N THR A 501 -21.10 21.82 5.12
CA THR A 501 -19.96 22.38 5.88
C THR A 501 -19.07 21.28 6.48
N PRO A 502 -17.84 21.59 6.92
CA PRO A 502 -17.00 20.62 7.63
C PRO A 502 -17.70 20.06 8.88
N ASP A 503 -18.44 20.89 9.64
CA ASP A 503 -19.19 20.43 10.82
C ASP A 503 -20.31 19.43 10.46
N GLN A 504 -21.04 19.68 9.36
CA GLN A 504 -22.09 18.77 8.88
C GLN A 504 -21.52 17.43 8.41
N LEU A 505 -20.34 17.45 7.78
CA LEU A 505 -19.61 16.25 7.38
C LEU A 505 -19.05 15.49 8.61
N ALA A 506 -18.53 16.22 9.60
CA ALA A 506 -18.11 15.65 10.89
C ALA A 506 -19.27 14.95 11.63
N ASP A 507 -20.48 15.53 11.63
CA ASP A 507 -21.66 14.92 12.23
C ASP A 507 -22.17 13.69 11.44
N LEU A 508 -22.02 13.68 10.11
CA LEU A 508 -22.25 12.49 9.29
C LEU A 508 -21.32 11.35 9.70
N TYR A 509 -20.01 11.60 9.86
CA TYR A 509 -19.07 10.58 10.34
C TYR A 509 -19.41 10.09 11.76
N LYS A 510 -19.79 10.98 12.68
CA LYS A 510 -20.24 10.59 14.03
C LYS A 510 -21.47 9.67 13.97
N SER A 511 -22.38 9.88 13.00
CA SER A 511 -23.51 8.98 12.78
C SER A 511 -23.06 7.59 12.30
N PHE A 512 -22.05 7.50 11.42
CA PHE A 512 -21.52 6.22 10.96
C PHE A 512 -20.77 5.45 12.06
N VAL A 513 -19.97 6.13 12.88
CA VAL A 513 -19.27 5.56 14.05
C VAL A 513 -20.25 5.07 15.13
N LYS A 514 -21.46 5.63 15.18
CA LYS A 514 -22.52 5.23 16.11
C LYS A 514 -23.34 4.03 15.60
N ASP A 515 -23.73 4.04 14.33
CA ASP A 515 -24.68 3.07 13.75
C ASP A 515 -23.98 1.80 13.18
N TYR A 516 -22.66 1.86 12.98
CA TYR A 516 -21.81 0.82 12.39
C TYR A 516 -20.49 0.69 13.16
N PRO A 517 -19.78 -0.46 13.08
CA PRO A 517 -18.50 -0.66 13.76
C PRO A 517 -17.34 0.05 13.02
N VAL A 518 -17.48 1.35 12.74
CA VAL A 518 -16.44 2.17 12.10
C VAL A 518 -15.41 2.60 13.14
N VAL A 519 -14.14 2.29 12.86
CA VAL A 519 -13.03 2.35 13.82
C VAL A 519 -11.81 3.09 13.30
N SER A 520 -11.76 3.35 11.99
CA SER A 520 -10.72 4.13 11.32
C SER A 520 -11.35 4.92 10.19
N ILE A 521 -11.10 6.24 10.15
CA ILE A 521 -11.47 7.10 9.02
C ILE A 521 -10.21 7.82 8.54
N GLU A 522 -9.96 7.73 7.24
CA GLU A 522 -8.84 8.30 6.49
C GLU A 522 -9.37 9.45 5.61
N ASP A 523 -8.60 10.54 5.55
CA ASP A 523 -8.90 11.80 4.86
C ASP A 523 -10.35 12.32 4.94
N PRO A 524 -10.92 12.48 6.16
CA PRO A 524 -12.27 13.01 6.37
C PRO A 524 -12.47 14.48 5.96
N PHE A 525 -11.40 15.25 5.74
CA PHE A 525 -11.47 16.65 5.30
C PHE A 525 -10.34 16.93 4.31
N ASP A 526 -10.43 18.05 3.58
CA ASP A 526 -9.42 18.47 2.63
C ASP A 526 -8.01 18.52 3.26
N GLN A 527 -7.00 18.25 2.43
CA GLN A 527 -5.60 18.22 2.82
C GLN A 527 -5.11 19.48 3.57
N ASP A 528 -5.73 20.65 3.39
CA ASP A 528 -5.43 21.88 4.12
C ASP A 528 -6.58 22.45 4.99
N ASP A 529 -7.68 21.71 5.21
CA ASP A 529 -8.75 22.07 6.19
C ASP A 529 -8.36 21.67 7.64
N TRP A 530 -7.17 22.10 8.06
CA TRP A 530 -6.52 21.73 9.33
C TRP A 530 -7.41 21.96 10.57
N GLN A 531 -8.34 22.91 10.52
CA GLN A 531 -9.27 23.18 11.62
C GLN A 531 -10.35 22.11 11.74
N ALA A 532 -10.92 21.63 10.63
CA ALA A 532 -11.92 20.57 10.64
C ALA A 532 -11.31 19.23 11.10
N TRP A 533 -10.12 18.90 10.59
CA TRP A 533 -9.31 17.78 11.06
C TRP A 533 -9.14 17.79 12.59
N SER A 534 -8.63 18.89 13.12
CA SER A 534 -8.35 19.04 14.56
C SER A 534 -9.63 19.00 15.41
N ASN A 535 -10.72 19.62 14.94
CA ASN A 535 -12.03 19.57 15.60
C ASN A 535 -12.59 18.15 15.63
N PHE A 536 -12.51 17.42 14.52
CA PHE A 536 -13.05 16.07 14.42
C PHE A 536 -12.25 15.08 15.27
N THR A 537 -10.91 15.10 15.16
CA THR A 537 -10.01 14.26 15.97
C THR A 537 -10.16 14.53 17.47
N ALA A 538 -10.43 15.77 17.88
CA ALA A 538 -10.75 16.09 19.28
C ALA A 538 -12.17 15.62 19.71
N SER A 539 -13.06 15.32 18.77
CA SER A 539 -14.45 14.91 19.02
C SER A 539 -14.69 13.38 19.00
N THR A 540 -13.67 12.58 18.69
CA THR A 540 -13.80 11.14 18.50
C THR A 540 -12.65 10.33 19.10
N ASN A 541 -12.93 9.10 19.51
CA ASN A 541 -11.92 8.16 20.04
C ASN A 541 -11.36 7.23 18.95
N ILE A 542 -11.94 7.21 17.75
CA ILE A 542 -11.54 6.30 16.67
C ILE A 542 -10.12 6.59 16.16
N GLN A 543 -9.60 5.74 15.28
CA GLN A 543 -8.44 6.10 14.48
C GLN A 543 -8.82 7.16 13.43
N VAL A 544 -8.04 8.24 13.36
CA VAL A 544 -8.13 9.24 12.29
C VAL A 544 -6.79 9.23 11.57
N VAL A 545 -6.79 8.82 10.31
CA VAL A 545 -5.59 8.62 9.48
C VAL A 545 -5.41 9.84 8.57
N GLY A 546 -4.19 10.38 8.51
CA GLY A 546 -3.83 11.41 7.53
C GLY A 546 -3.00 10.86 6.39
N ASP A 547 -3.56 10.89 5.18
CA ASP A 547 -2.91 10.54 3.90
C ASP A 547 -2.51 11.81 3.14
N ASP A 548 -3.38 12.44 2.34
CA ASP A 548 -3.09 13.72 1.66
C ASP A 548 -2.70 14.84 2.65
N LEU A 549 -3.28 14.81 3.86
CA LEU A 549 -2.92 15.72 4.94
C LEU A 549 -1.41 15.68 5.25
N THR A 550 -0.79 14.49 5.19
CA THR A 550 0.58 14.27 5.66
C THR A 550 1.57 13.93 4.56
N VAL A 551 1.12 13.31 3.46
CA VAL A 551 1.87 12.77 2.31
C VAL A 551 3.19 12.08 2.69
N THR A 552 3.20 11.33 3.80
CA THR A 552 4.42 10.70 4.36
C THR A 552 5.57 11.72 4.63
N ASN A 553 5.27 13.02 4.69
CA ASN A 553 6.26 14.11 4.71
C ASN A 553 6.49 14.62 6.16
N PRO A 554 7.73 14.51 6.70
CA PRO A 554 8.04 14.93 8.07
C PRO A 554 7.62 16.36 8.43
N LYS A 555 7.59 17.31 7.46
CA LYS A 555 7.15 18.69 7.72
C LYS A 555 5.65 18.77 8.00
N ARG A 556 4.81 18.01 7.26
CA ARG A 556 3.35 17.98 7.47
C ARG A 556 2.94 17.07 8.63
N ILE A 557 3.67 15.96 8.86
CA ILE A 557 3.52 15.12 10.07
C ILE A 557 3.77 15.96 11.33
N ALA A 558 4.87 16.72 11.40
CA ALA A 558 5.17 17.58 12.54
C ALA A 558 4.08 18.66 12.77
N LYS A 559 3.49 19.21 11.71
CA LYS A 559 2.35 20.13 11.81
C LYS A 559 1.10 19.43 12.37
N GLY A 560 0.73 18.27 11.84
CA GLY A 560 -0.43 17.50 12.31
C GLY A 560 -0.30 17.03 13.76
N VAL A 561 0.90 16.69 14.21
CA VAL A 561 1.21 16.43 15.63
C VAL A 561 0.97 17.68 16.49
N ALA A 562 1.46 18.84 16.06
CA ALA A 562 1.33 20.10 16.81
C ALA A 562 -0.12 20.59 16.91
N GLU A 563 -0.91 20.44 15.85
CA GLU A 563 -2.32 20.86 15.79
C GLU A 563 -3.29 19.77 16.28
N LYS A 564 -2.80 18.52 16.45
CA LYS A 564 -3.60 17.31 16.76
C LYS A 564 -4.64 16.99 15.68
N ALA A 565 -4.28 17.24 14.43
CA ALA A 565 -5.15 17.11 13.26
C ALA A 565 -5.61 15.66 13.03
N CYS A 566 -4.74 14.67 13.25
CA CYS A 566 -5.05 13.25 13.16
C CYS A 566 -4.33 12.45 14.25
N ASN A 567 -4.51 11.12 14.30
CA ASN A 567 -3.86 10.22 15.26
C ASN A 567 -3.24 8.95 14.65
N CYS A 568 -3.14 8.89 13.32
CA CYS A 568 -2.44 7.86 12.57
C CYS A 568 -1.85 8.45 11.27
N LEU A 569 -0.66 7.98 10.90
CA LEU A 569 -0.02 8.25 9.61
C LEU A 569 -0.40 7.16 8.61
N LEU A 570 -0.77 7.53 7.37
CA LEU A 570 -0.67 6.58 6.25
C LEU A 570 0.77 6.62 5.70
N LEU A 571 1.43 5.47 5.62
CA LEU A 571 2.82 5.37 5.18
C LEU A 571 2.92 4.81 3.76
N LYS A 572 3.02 5.70 2.77
CA LYS A 572 3.25 5.39 1.35
C LYS A 572 4.69 5.73 0.98
N VAL A 573 5.55 4.72 0.86
CA VAL A 573 6.99 4.91 0.62
C VAL A 573 7.35 5.75 -0.61
N ASN A 574 6.47 5.81 -1.61
CA ASN A 574 6.68 6.62 -2.83
C ASN A 574 6.27 8.09 -2.69
N GLN A 575 5.42 8.47 -1.72
CA GLN A 575 5.12 9.87 -1.42
C GLN A 575 6.34 10.61 -0.86
N ILE A 576 7.21 9.90 -0.12
CA ILE A 576 8.47 10.47 0.39
C ILE A 576 9.69 10.12 -0.47
N GLY A 577 9.75 8.92 -1.05
CA GLY A 577 10.71 8.57 -2.11
C GLY A 577 12.02 7.90 -1.67
N SER A 578 12.18 7.49 -0.40
CA SER A 578 13.25 6.59 0.04
C SER A 578 12.83 5.72 1.23
N VAL A 579 13.52 4.60 1.44
CA VAL A 579 13.33 3.73 2.61
C VAL A 579 13.68 4.51 3.89
N THR A 580 14.84 5.15 3.96
CA THR A 580 15.30 5.86 5.18
C THR A 580 14.32 6.93 5.64
N GLU A 581 13.82 7.79 4.74
CA GLU A 581 12.84 8.82 5.10
C GLU A 581 11.50 8.20 5.52
N SER A 582 11.11 7.05 4.94
CA SER A 582 9.90 6.31 5.35
C SER A 582 10.03 5.73 6.77
N LEU A 583 11.21 5.19 7.14
CA LEU A 583 11.47 4.73 8.51
C LEU A 583 11.45 5.91 9.50
N GLN A 584 12.00 7.07 9.12
CA GLN A 584 11.98 8.28 9.92
C GLN A 584 10.57 8.85 10.10
N ALA A 585 9.74 8.86 9.06
CA ALA A 585 8.34 9.28 9.12
C ALA A 585 7.50 8.37 10.04
N CYS A 586 7.65 7.04 9.91
CA CYS A 586 7.01 6.07 10.80
C CYS A 586 7.42 6.29 12.27
N LYS A 587 8.72 6.43 12.52
CA LYS A 587 9.27 6.67 13.86
C LYS A 587 8.79 8.00 14.46
N MET A 588 8.67 9.06 13.64
CA MET A 588 8.13 10.35 14.08
C MET A 588 6.68 10.21 14.55
N ALA A 589 5.82 9.53 13.78
CA ALA A 589 4.44 9.27 14.16
C ALA A 589 4.37 8.43 15.45
N GLN A 590 5.04 7.28 15.50
CA GLN A 590 5.05 6.39 16.68
C GLN A 590 5.54 7.11 17.95
N SER A 591 6.60 7.93 17.85
CA SER A 591 7.13 8.70 19.00
C SER A 591 6.20 9.80 19.52
N ASN A 592 5.19 10.20 18.75
CA ASN A 592 4.15 11.15 19.17
C ASN A 592 2.82 10.43 19.52
N GLY A 593 2.85 9.11 19.70
CA GLY A 593 1.68 8.31 20.09
C GLY A 593 0.66 8.11 18.97
N TRP A 594 1.07 8.24 17.70
CA TRP A 594 0.22 7.92 16.55
C TRP A 594 0.35 6.45 16.14
N GLY A 595 -0.73 5.91 15.56
CA GLY A 595 -0.64 4.70 14.75
C GLY A 595 0.10 4.97 13.43
N VAL A 596 0.51 3.91 12.74
CA VAL A 596 1.01 4.00 11.35
C VAL A 596 0.41 2.86 10.53
N MET A 597 -0.32 3.18 9.47
CA MET A 597 -0.83 2.19 8.53
C MET A 597 0.03 2.18 7.27
N VAL A 598 0.74 1.08 7.03
CA VAL A 598 1.52 0.92 5.78
C VAL A 598 0.54 0.79 4.61
N SER A 599 0.86 1.43 3.48
CA SER A 599 -0.06 1.50 2.34
C SER A 599 0.59 1.22 0.99
N HIS A 600 -0.18 0.53 0.15
CA HIS A 600 -0.03 0.46 -1.30
C HIS A 600 -0.30 1.82 -2.01
N ARG A 601 -0.32 1.79 -3.34
CA ARG A 601 -1.05 2.76 -4.17
C ARG A 601 -2.03 2.02 -5.08
N SER A 602 -2.96 2.75 -5.71
CA SER A 602 -3.87 2.18 -6.71
C SER A 602 -3.15 1.64 -7.95
N GLY A 603 -2.02 2.23 -8.37
CA GLY A 603 -1.06 1.60 -9.29
C GLY A 603 0.00 0.80 -8.54
N GLU A 604 -0.11 -0.53 -8.54
CA GLU A 604 0.82 -1.44 -7.84
C GLU A 604 1.51 -2.42 -8.78
N THR A 605 2.47 -3.17 -8.24
CA THR A 605 3.29 -4.16 -8.95
C THR A 605 3.24 -5.52 -8.22
N GLU A 606 3.90 -6.53 -8.77
CA GLU A 606 4.12 -7.81 -8.08
C GLU A 606 5.10 -7.72 -6.89
N ASP A 607 5.77 -6.58 -6.69
CA ASP A 607 6.70 -6.39 -5.57
C ASP A 607 5.98 -6.53 -4.23
N THR A 608 6.64 -7.16 -3.25
CA THR A 608 6.08 -7.45 -1.93
C THR A 608 6.70 -6.62 -0.81
N PHE A 609 7.60 -5.66 -1.11
CA PHE A 609 8.38 -4.92 -0.10
C PHE A 609 7.54 -4.36 1.06
N ILE A 610 6.33 -3.83 0.81
CA ILE A 610 5.51 -3.24 1.88
C ILE A 610 4.96 -4.28 2.90
N ALA A 611 4.93 -5.57 2.55
CA ALA A 611 4.64 -6.66 3.48
C ALA A 611 5.79 -6.87 4.48
N ASP A 612 7.02 -6.93 4.00
CA ASP A 612 8.20 -6.97 4.87
C ASP A 612 8.37 -5.67 5.68
N LEU A 613 7.99 -4.53 5.09
CA LEU A 613 8.03 -3.22 5.75
C LEU A 613 7.11 -3.11 6.96
N VAL A 614 5.83 -3.52 6.85
CA VAL A 614 4.89 -3.45 7.99
C VAL A 614 5.34 -4.34 9.15
N VAL A 615 5.91 -5.51 8.86
CA VAL A 615 6.44 -6.43 9.88
C VAL A 615 7.71 -5.88 10.52
N GLY A 616 8.63 -5.34 9.73
CA GLY A 616 9.87 -4.75 10.24
C GLY A 616 9.66 -3.49 11.07
N LEU A 617 8.75 -2.60 10.64
CA LEU A 617 8.35 -1.41 11.37
C LEU A 617 7.41 -1.70 12.56
N CYS A 618 6.86 -2.91 12.65
CA CYS A 618 5.93 -3.33 13.69
C CYS A 618 4.69 -2.42 13.82
N THR A 619 4.19 -1.87 12.71
CA THR A 619 3.13 -0.83 12.80
C THR A 619 1.74 -1.40 13.08
N GLY A 620 1.57 -2.70 12.93
CA GLY A 620 0.37 -3.45 13.31
C GLY A 620 -0.82 -3.40 12.34
N GLN A 621 -0.75 -2.59 11.27
CA GLN A 621 -1.84 -2.40 10.31
C GLN A 621 -1.30 -2.06 8.91
N ILE A 622 -1.97 -2.58 7.88
CA ILE A 622 -1.64 -2.38 6.47
C ILE A 622 -2.92 -2.31 5.62
N LYS A 623 -3.03 -1.32 4.72
CA LYS A 623 -3.99 -1.38 3.60
C LYS A 623 -3.24 -1.71 2.32
N THR A 624 -3.63 -2.78 1.64
CA THR A 624 -3.00 -3.20 0.37
C THR A 624 -4.02 -3.77 -0.63
N GLY A 625 -5.27 -3.31 -0.53
CA GLY A 625 -6.39 -3.66 -1.42
C GLY A 625 -7.23 -4.86 -0.97
N ALA A 626 -8.12 -5.32 -1.84
CA ALA A 626 -8.97 -6.48 -1.60
C ALA A 626 -8.19 -7.79 -1.49
N PRO A 627 -8.80 -8.89 -0.99
CA PRO A 627 -8.32 -10.26 -1.24
C PRO A 627 -8.59 -10.69 -2.70
N CYS A 628 -8.33 -9.79 -3.66
CA CYS A 628 -8.54 -9.96 -5.10
C CYS A 628 -7.49 -9.15 -5.87
N ARG A 629 -7.16 -9.61 -7.09
CA ARG A 629 -6.08 -9.12 -7.96
C ARG A 629 -4.67 -9.38 -7.38
N SER A 630 -3.74 -9.79 -8.25
CA SER A 630 -2.47 -10.41 -7.84
C SER A 630 -1.47 -9.45 -7.24
N GLU A 631 -1.47 -8.18 -7.64
CA GLU A 631 -0.62 -7.12 -7.08
C GLU A 631 -0.97 -6.80 -5.61
N ARG A 632 -2.21 -7.12 -5.19
CA ARG A 632 -2.72 -7.02 -3.81
C ARG A 632 -2.37 -8.29 -3.03
N LEU A 633 -2.80 -9.43 -3.59
CA LEU A 633 -2.55 -10.76 -3.04
C LEU A 633 -1.05 -11.09 -2.93
N ALA A 634 -0.16 -10.48 -3.71
CA ALA A 634 1.30 -10.65 -3.56
C ALA A 634 1.78 -10.27 -2.14
N LYS A 635 1.31 -9.13 -1.61
CA LYS A 635 1.66 -8.64 -0.26
C LYS A 635 1.03 -9.53 0.81
N TYR A 636 -0.26 -9.84 0.67
CA TYR A 636 -0.97 -10.73 1.60
C TYR A 636 -0.36 -12.14 1.65
N ASN A 637 0.02 -12.70 0.50
CA ASN A 637 0.73 -13.98 0.44
C ASN A 637 2.17 -13.91 0.97
N GLN A 638 2.82 -12.74 0.93
CA GLN A 638 4.12 -12.54 1.59
C GLN A 638 3.96 -12.51 3.11
N LEU A 639 2.92 -11.84 3.65
CA LEU A 639 2.62 -11.86 5.07
C LEU A 639 2.29 -13.27 5.59
N LEU A 640 1.60 -14.11 4.80
CA LEU A 640 1.42 -15.54 5.10
C LEU A 640 2.76 -16.31 5.19
N ARG A 641 3.73 -16.03 4.31
CA ARG A 641 5.07 -16.66 4.36
C ARG A 641 5.88 -16.19 5.57
N ILE A 642 5.75 -14.92 5.95
CA ILE A 642 6.43 -14.37 7.12
C ILE A 642 5.81 -14.94 8.42
N GLU A 643 4.49 -15.17 8.46
CA GLU A 643 3.85 -15.92 9.55
C GLU A 643 4.38 -17.36 9.64
N GLU A 644 4.52 -18.05 8.50
CA GLU A 644 5.08 -19.42 8.45
C GLU A 644 6.56 -19.48 8.87
N GLU A 645 7.39 -18.51 8.46
CA GLU A 645 8.82 -18.45 8.84
C GLU A 645 9.02 -18.10 10.33
N LEU A 646 8.16 -17.24 10.89
CA LEU A 646 8.24 -16.87 12.31
C LEU A 646 7.74 -17.99 13.24
N GLY A 647 6.80 -18.83 12.80
CA GLY A 647 6.26 -19.95 13.57
C GLY A 647 5.70 -19.51 14.93
N ASP A 648 6.09 -20.16 16.02
CA ASP A 648 5.65 -19.79 17.38
C ASP A 648 6.08 -18.37 17.83
N LYS A 649 6.97 -17.71 17.08
CA LYS A 649 7.37 -16.31 17.30
C LYS A 649 6.48 -15.31 16.54
N ALA A 650 5.51 -15.78 15.75
CA ALA A 650 4.58 -14.97 14.99
C ALA A 650 3.62 -14.20 15.91
N LYS A 651 4.13 -13.14 16.52
CA LYS A 651 3.28 -12.12 17.14
C LYS A 651 2.55 -11.38 16.06
N PHE A 652 1.27 -11.28 16.26
CA PHE A 652 0.35 -10.50 15.47
C PHE A 652 0.09 -9.19 16.32
N ALA A 653 -0.69 -8.16 15.95
CA ALA A 653 -0.68 -6.77 16.51
C ALA A 653 -1.83 -6.39 17.50
N GLY A 654 -3.05 -6.10 17.02
CA GLY A 654 -4.27 -6.70 17.61
C GLY A 654 -5.61 -5.98 17.49
N GLN A 655 -6.49 -6.27 18.44
CA GLN A 655 -7.27 -5.15 18.99
C GLN A 655 -6.32 -4.00 19.41
N ASN A 656 -5.07 -4.32 19.78
CA ASN A 656 -3.98 -3.40 20.07
C ASN A 656 -3.27 -2.78 18.84
N PHE A 657 -3.78 -2.94 17.61
CA PHE A 657 -3.10 -2.52 16.35
C PHE A 657 -2.52 -1.09 16.28
N ARG A 658 -3.11 -0.11 16.99
CA ARG A 658 -2.64 1.30 16.96
C ARG A 658 -1.23 1.38 17.52
N HIS A 659 -1.02 0.60 18.59
CA HIS A 659 0.15 0.61 19.46
C HIS A 659 0.42 -0.86 19.87
N PRO A 660 0.98 -1.68 18.96
CA PRO A 660 1.20 -3.11 19.21
C PRO A 660 2.48 -3.41 20.00
N ILE A 661 3.24 -2.36 20.35
CA ILE A 661 4.43 -2.32 21.22
C ILE A 661 4.14 -1.33 22.34
#